data_AF-A0A957RG10-F1
#
_entry.id   AF-A0A957RG10-F1
#
_cell.length_a   1.000
_cell.length_b   1.000
_cell.length_c   1.000
_cell.angle_alpha   90.00
_cell.angle_beta   90.00
_cell.angle_gamma   90.00
#
_symmetry.space_group_name_H-M   'P 1'
#
loop_
_entity.id
_entity.type
_entity.pdbx_description
1 polymer ?
#
loop_
_entity_poly.entity_id
_entity_poly.type
_entity_poly.pdbx_seq_one_letter_code
_entity_poly.pdbx_strand_id
1 'polypeptide(L)'
;MDRGRTKRWSLFALLLMAVLVLAACGGGQSEPAPAAEDTPAASEESAGEDTTTEEPAAAAGVIVVGTNAEYQPFEFVDAGGNIVGYDIDLMKALAAEAGLDVEFVNTKWDGIFVALANGEFDAVISAVTITDERKEVVNFTDAYFNAGQAVAVRSDNDAIAGVDDLVEGVSVGVQLGTTGDIYSTDNLPVEVKRFDETPLAIQALANGDVDAVVADAPTLADYIKANADLNLKVVGEPFTEELYGIAVNQDKPEVLDALNGALATIRENGTYDDIFNTWFGAPEAAAGGSGSSGEAAATGGGATFIFGRGADGVSLDPAVVTDGESFRVTNQGCDALLAYDKETTNVVPALAESWESNADGTEWTFKLREGVKFHDGTDFNADAVLFNFNRWWDPENPYHYEEQVFEYWDYMWGGFKGDSIVTNIEKVDDYSVKFTLSEPLAPILANLAMPMFSIASPAAIQEYGADYGTPEVGYVCTGPFKFVEWVTDDHTTMVRSEDYWGEIPGNVETIIIRTIPDNSARFLALQAGEIDALEQANIEDLASAEGSDDLYVLTRPALNTGYLAFNYRIQEFNDPLVREAIAAAIDKQGLVDAFYGGYGEVATQFLPPFVWGHNPDLQGVQYDPDRAVELLTEAGYPDGISEVTLDDGSTMPLTLYYMPVVRFYYPDPEAIGEAMAAQLAAVGINVKLELAGDWATYLDMRRNGELVGLYQLGWGGDNGDPDNFLGYFFGNAAEPKPSEGFFSNPELAEILTEARSTPDQAARTALYEQAEQILYETVGRVWIAHNSTPLIFRNEVSGYIPNAVSDDKYKYVSVE
;
A
#
# COMPACT_ATOMS: atom_id res chain seq x y z
N MET A 1 -74.32 -20.10 33.16
CA MET A 1 -74.62 -21.30 32.35
C MET A 1 -73.32 -21.63 31.64
N ASP A 2 -72.65 -22.77 31.89
CA ASP A 2 -73.03 -24.15 31.55
C ASP A 2 -73.05 -24.30 30.00
N ARG A 3 -72.28 -25.20 29.33
CA ARG A 3 -71.67 -26.47 29.79
C ARG A 3 -70.50 -26.94 28.89
N GLY A 4 -69.53 -27.71 29.43
CA GLY A 4 -68.51 -28.46 28.64
C GLY A 4 -67.15 -28.56 29.36
N ARG A 5 -66.86 -29.49 30.29
CA ARG A 5 -66.74 -30.97 30.21
C ARG A 5 -65.73 -31.50 29.17
N THR A 6 -64.76 -32.39 29.45
CA THR A 6 -63.95 -32.73 30.67
C THR A 6 -63.12 -34.00 30.40
N LYS A 7 -61.81 -34.01 30.76
CA LYS A 7 -61.03 -35.21 31.21
C LYS A 7 -60.84 -36.35 30.15
N ARG A 8 -59.87 -37.28 30.20
CA ARG A 8 -58.60 -37.51 30.96
C ARG A 8 -57.86 -38.72 30.32
N TRP A 9 -56.59 -38.92 30.69
CA TRP A 9 -55.89 -40.24 30.80
C TRP A 9 -55.53 -40.98 29.49
N SER A 10 -54.51 -41.86 29.44
CA SER A 10 -53.33 -42.10 30.31
C SER A 10 -52.32 -43.03 29.62
N LEU A 11 -51.08 -43.08 30.14
CA LEU A 11 -50.05 -44.06 29.78
C LEU A 11 -50.44 -45.51 30.12
N PHE A 12 -49.94 -46.45 29.32
CA PHE A 12 -49.36 -47.77 29.69
C PHE A 12 -48.29 -48.09 28.60
N ALA A 13 -47.00 -48.41 28.85
CA ALA A 13 -46.31 -49.30 29.81
C ALA A 13 -46.41 -50.81 29.39
N LEU A 14 -45.49 -51.74 29.72
CA LEU A 14 -44.36 -51.78 30.67
C LEU A 14 -43.48 -53.05 30.43
N LEU A 15 -42.14 -53.03 30.60
CA LEU A 15 -41.23 -54.15 31.00
C LEU A 15 -39.75 -53.66 31.00
N LEU A 16 -38.85 -53.77 31.99
CA LEU A 16 -38.76 -54.26 33.40
C LEU A 16 -37.80 -55.47 33.63
N MET A 17 -36.53 -55.15 33.98
CA MET A 17 -35.62 -55.80 34.96
C MET A 17 -34.72 -54.67 35.52
N ALA A 18 -34.52 -54.41 36.82
CA ALA A 18 -34.05 -55.23 37.96
C ALA A 18 -32.50 -55.47 37.92
N VAL A 19 -31.69 -55.19 38.97
CA VAL A 19 -32.00 -54.74 40.35
C VAL A 19 -30.75 -54.21 41.13
N LEU A 20 -30.92 -53.19 42.01
CA LEU A 20 -30.01 -52.68 43.10
C LEU A 20 -28.57 -52.15 42.74
N VAL A 21 -27.82 -51.30 43.48
CA VAL A 21 -27.92 -50.26 44.58
C VAL A 21 -26.49 -50.15 45.19
N LEU A 22 -25.83 -49.05 45.63
CA LEU A 22 -25.97 -47.57 45.80
C LEU A 22 -24.50 -47.00 45.83
N ALA A 23 -24.04 -45.78 46.18
CA ALA A 23 -24.48 -44.43 46.63
C ALA A 23 -23.23 -43.48 46.52
N ALA A 24 -23.23 -42.14 46.70
CA ALA A 24 -24.19 -41.04 46.52
C ALA A 24 -23.50 -39.68 46.87
N CYS A 25 -24.03 -38.55 46.37
CA CYS A 25 -23.62 -37.14 46.63
C CYS A 25 -22.26 -36.67 46.04
N GLY A 26 -22.09 -35.45 45.51
CA GLY A 26 -23.10 -34.44 45.07
C GLY A 26 -22.61 -32.98 45.05
N GLY A 27 -22.85 -32.24 43.95
CA GLY A 27 -22.57 -30.78 43.77
C GLY A 27 -21.12 -30.44 43.40
N GLY A 28 -20.78 -29.32 42.73
CA GLY A 28 -21.58 -28.22 42.14
C GLY A 28 -20.69 -27.25 41.32
N GLN A 29 -21.26 -26.32 40.53
CA GLN A 29 -20.54 -25.40 39.60
C GLN A 29 -20.00 -24.12 40.26
N SER A 30 -18.96 -23.51 39.67
CA SER A 30 -18.64 -22.06 39.67
C SER A 30 -17.69 -21.67 38.50
N GLU A 31 -17.70 -20.40 38.07
CA GLU A 31 -16.76 -19.78 37.10
C GLU A 31 -15.40 -19.34 37.70
N PRO A 32 -14.39 -18.99 36.86
CA PRO A 32 -13.14 -18.35 37.29
C PRO A 32 -13.22 -16.81 37.37
N ALA A 33 -12.36 -16.21 38.20
CA ALA A 33 -12.12 -14.77 38.33
C ALA A 33 -10.64 -14.53 38.77
N PRO A 34 -10.07 -13.32 38.64
CA PRO A 34 -8.71 -13.18 38.08
C PRO A 34 -7.57 -12.91 39.08
N ALA A 35 -6.40 -12.57 38.54
CA ALA A 35 -5.08 -12.55 39.20
C ALA A 35 -4.76 -11.29 40.03
N ALA A 36 -3.73 -11.42 40.87
CA ALA A 36 -2.84 -10.33 41.31
C ALA A 36 -1.50 -10.90 41.83
N GLU A 37 -0.50 -10.02 41.86
CA GLU A 37 0.91 -10.07 42.33
C GLU A 37 1.18 -10.91 43.62
N ASP A 38 2.41 -11.35 43.96
CA ASP A 38 3.57 -10.48 44.26
C ASP A 38 4.93 -11.26 44.41
N THR A 39 6.04 -10.53 44.19
CA THR A 39 7.48 -10.69 44.54
C THR A 39 8.02 -12.01 45.16
N PRO A 40 9.13 -12.58 44.60
CA PRO A 40 9.98 -13.59 45.27
C PRO A 40 11.23 -12.98 45.96
N ALA A 41 11.73 -13.63 47.02
CA ALA A 41 12.98 -13.24 47.70
C ALA A 41 13.86 -14.44 48.13
N ALA A 42 15.03 -14.54 47.49
CA ALA A 42 16.34 -15.11 47.90
C ALA A 42 16.52 -16.44 48.70
N SER A 43 17.62 -17.10 48.32
CA SER A 43 18.63 -17.85 49.12
C SER A 43 18.58 -19.38 49.28
N GLU A 44 19.59 -20.04 48.66
CA GLU A 44 20.53 -21.06 49.23
C GLU A 44 19.96 -22.40 49.77
N GLU A 45 20.61 -23.57 49.72
CA GLU A 45 21.92 -24.11 49.23
C GLU A 45 21.67 -25.65 49.03
N SER A 46 22.27 -26.48 48.16
CA SER A 46 23.68 -26.81 47.90
C SER A 46 23.73 -27.96 46.85
N ALA A 47 24.52 -27.91 45.77
CA ALA A 47 25.88 -28.48 45.59
C ALA A 47 25.99 -30.01 45.32
N GLY A 48 26.64 -30.41 44.20
CA GLY A 48 27.09 -31.80 43.95
C GLY A 48 27.38 -32.21 42.48
N GLU A 49 28.60 -31.90 41.99
CA GLU A 49 29.36 -32.50 40.85
C GLU A 49 28.59 -32.91 39.57
N ASP A 50 28.65 -32.14 38.46
CA ASP A 50 29.79 -31.91 37.54
C ASP A 50 29.90 -32.94 36.39
N THR A 51 29.44 -32.53 35.20
CA THR A 51 29.89 -33.02 33.90
C THR A 51 29.97 -31.85 32.93
N THR A 52 31.15 -31.57 32.38
CA THR A 52 31.37 -30.47 31.42
C THR A 52 30.61 -30.66 30.12
N THR A 53 29.65 -29.78 29.86
CA THR A 53 29.24 -29.33 28.52
C THR A 53 29.44 -27.82 28.49
N GLU A 54 29.81 -27.26 27.34
CA GLU A 54 29.94 -25.82 27.17
C GLU A 54 28.60 -25.13 27.47
N GLU A 55 28.67 -24.01 28.19
CA GLU A 55 27.54 -23.14 28.46
C GLU A 55 27.10 -22.53 27.12
N PRO A 56 25.83 -22.69 26.69
CA PRO A 56 25.34 -21.97 25.51
C PRO A 56 25.50 -20.48 25.79
N ALA A 57 25.87 -19.71 24.77
CA ALA A 57 26.06 -18.27 24.90
C ALA A 57 24.84 -17.62 25.56
N ALA A 58 25.09 -16.55 26.34
CA ALA A 58 24.02 -15.72 26.87
C ALA A 58 23.12 -15.27 25.71
N ALA A 59 21.80 -15.19 25.97
CA ALA A 59 20.84 -14.79 24.94
C ALA A 59 21.28 -13.46 24.32
N ALA A 60 21.37 -13.43 22.99
CA ALA A 60 21.80 -12.26 22.25
C ALA A 60 20.92 -11.05 22.61
N GLY A 61 21.56 -9.91 22.85
CA GLY A 61 20.87 -8.64 22.97
C GLY A 61 20.63 -8.09 21.58
N VAL A 62 19.37 -7.82 21.24
CA VAL A 62 19.05 -6.93 20.11
C VAL A 62 19.44 -5.51 20.54
N ILE A 63 20.26 -4.84 19.73
CA ILE A 63 20.53 -3.40 19.85
C ILE A 63 19.77 -2.63 18.78
N VAL A 64 19.12 -1.54 19.19
CA VAL A 64 18.40 -0.64 18.27
C VAL A 64 19.36 0.43 17.76
N VAL A 65 19.50 0.54 16.44
CA VAL A 65 20.49 1.39 15.77
C VAL A 65 19.78 2.42 14.91
N GLY A 66 19.87 3.69 15.31
CA GLY A 66 19.39 4.81 14.51
C GLY A 66 20.32 5.09 13.32
N THR A 67 19.75 5.45 12.17
CA THR A 67 20.51 5.83 10.98
C THR A 67 19.69 6.79 10.11
N ASN A 68 20.33 7.65 9.30
CA ASN A 68 19.65 8.52 8.35
C ASN A 68 20.05 8.10 6.94
N ALA A 69 19.18 7.34 6.26
CA ALA A 69 19.51 6.60 5.05
C ALA A 69 19.59 7.47 3.76
N GLU A 70 20.41 8.53 3.81
CA GLU A 70 20.52 9.58 2.78
C GLU A 70 21.97 9.82 2.30
N TYR A 71 22.94 9.07 2.83
CA TYR A 71 24.38 9.28 2.62
C TYR A 71 25.04 8.16 1.80
N GLN A 72 24.49 7.82 0.63
CA GLN A 72 25.09 6.87 -0.31
C GLN A 72 26.59 7.19 -0.52
N PRO A 73 27.53 6.21 -0.44
CA PRO A 73 27.33 4.76 -0.28
C PRO A 73 27.43 4.25 1.18
N PHE A 74 27.43 5.12 2.19
CA PHE A 74 27.53 4.73 3.62
C PHE A 74 26.23 4.11 4.11
N GLU A 75 25.12 4.83 3.97
CA GLU A 75 23.78 4.33 4.21
C GLU A 75 22.79 4.96 3.25
N PHE A 76 21.92 4.14 2.67
CA PHE A 76 20.82 4.56 1.82
C PHE A 76 19.73 3.50 1.79
N VAL A 77 18.50 3.88 1.41
CA VAL A 77 17.44 2.92 1.11
C VAL A 77 17.68 2.37 -0.30
N ASP A 78 17.77 1.05 -0.44
CA ASP A 78 17.87 0.42 -1.76
C ASP A 78 16.52 0.31 -2.48
N ALA A 79 16.61 -0.09 -3.74
CA ALA A 79 15.48 -0.43 -4.61
C ALA A 79 14.48 -1.44 -4.01
N GLY A 80 14.82 -2.17 -2.94
CA GLY A 80 13.92 -3.09 -2.24
C GLY A 80 13.40 -2.56 -0.90
N GLY A 81 13.52 -1.25 -0.63
CA GLY A 81 13.14 -0.63 0.64
C GLY A 81 14.06 -0.95 1.82
N ASN A 82 15.19 -1.64 1.59
CA ASN A 82 16.11 -2.04 2.65
C ASN A 82 17.10 -0.91 2.93
N ILE A 83 17.37 -0.63 4.21
CA ILE A 83 18.54 0.17 4.55
C ILE A 83 19.79 -0.67 4.26
N VAL A 84 20.65 -0.20 3.36
CA VAL A 84 21.92 -0.83 2.96
C VAL A 84 23.02 0.21 2.87
N GLY A 85 24.24 -0.23 2.59
CA GLY A 85 25.42 0.60 2.47
C GLY A 85 26.57 0.10 3.33
N TYR A 86 27.72 0.74 3.19
CA TYR A 86 28.94 0.39 3.92
C TYR A 86 28.77 0.40 5.44
N ASP A 87 28.09 1.42 5.99
CA ASP A 87 27.85 1.54 7.44
C ASP A 87 26.91 0.44 7.93
N ILE A 88 25.89 0.09 7.14
CA ILE A 88 24.94 -0.96 7.48
C ILE A 88 25.63 -2.35 7.50
N ASP A 89 26.42 -2.66 6.47
CA ASP A 89 27.15 -3.94 6.41
C ASP A 89 28.25 -4.03 7.48
N LEU A 90 28.95 -2.91 7.73
CA LEU A 90 29.90 -2.79 8.82
C LEU A 90 29.22 -3.06 10.17
N MET A 91 28.07 -2.46 10.43
CA MET A 91 27.36 -2.63 11.70
C MET A 91 26.77 -4.03 11.87
N LYS A 92 26.25 -4.65 10.79
CA LYS A 92 25.85 -6.07 10.77
C LYS A 92 27.04 -6.98 11.13
N ALA A 93 28.22 -6.73 10.57
CA ALA A 93 29.43 -7.50 10.86
C ALA A 93 29.95 -7.27 12.30
N LEU A 94 29.87 -6.05 12.82
CA LEU A 94 30.24 -5.71 14.19
C LEU A 94 29.31 -6.37 15.21
N ALA A 95 28.00 -6.34 14.97
CA ALA A 95 27.01 -7.02 15.81
C ALA A 95 27.26 -8.54 15.85
N ALA A 96 27.46 -9.16 14.67
CA ALA A 96 27.72 -10.59 14.56
C ALA A 96 29.01 -11.04 15.28
N GLU A 97 30.11 -10.29 15.20
CA GLU A 97 31.35 -10.56 15.93
C GLU A 97 31.20 -10.28 17.45
N ALA A 98 30.39 -9.30 17.83
CA ALA A 98 30.06 -9.01 19.24
C ALA A 98 29.09 -10.02 19.90
N GLY A 99 28.40 -10.84 19.10
CA GLY A 99 27.33 -11.72 19.59
C GLY A 99 26.03 -11.00 19.90
N LEU A 100 25.75 -9.92 19.16
CA LEU A 100 24.55 -9.08 19.24
C LEU A 100 23.69 -9.26 17.99
N ASP A 101 22.38 -9.11 18.15
CA ASP A 101 21.46 -8.91 17.03
C ASP A 101 21.24 -7.40 16.82
N VAL A 102 20.86 -6.97 15.62
CA VAL A 102 20.71 -5.54 15.29
C VAL A 102 19.38 -5.24 14.59
N GLU A 103 18.69 -4.22 15.08
CA GLU A 103 17.49 -3.63 14.50
C GLU A 103 17.83 -2.21 14.03
N PHE A 104 17.65 -1.91 12.74
CA PHE A 104 17.94 -0.58 12.19
C PHE A 104 16.66 0.26 12.08
N VAL A 105 16.73 1.52 12.51
CA VAL A 105 15.62 2.48 12.44
C VAL A 105 16.07 3.67 11.60
N ASN A 106 15.49 3.83 10.41
CA ASN A 106 15.69 5.04 9.61
C ASN A 106 14.99 6.23 10.30
N THR A 107 15.69 7.35 10.42
CA THR A 107 15.21 8.57 11.08
C THR A 107 15.84 9.80 10.46
N LYS A 108 15.34 10.99 10.80
CA LYS A 108 15.93 12.26 10.34
C LYS A 108 17.23 12.57 11.07
N TRP A 109 18.15 13.23 10.37
CA TRP A 109 19.41 13.70 10.94
C TRP A 109 19.23 14.73 12.06
N ASP A 110 18.29 15.67 11.92
CA ASP A 110 17.96 16.59 13.00
C ASP A 110 17.37 15.83 14.21
N GLY A 111 17.87 16.15 15.39
CA GLY A 111 17.52 15.46 16.63
C GLY A 111 18.15 14.07 16.84
N ILE A 112 18.84 13.45 15.87
CA ILE A 112 19.30 12.05 15.98
C ILE A 112 20.19 11.78 17.21
N PHE A 113 21.07 12.72 17.57
CA PHE A 113 21.91 12.63 18.77
C PHE A 113 21.14 12.87 20.08
N VAL A 114 20.01 13.56 20.03
CA VAL A 114 19.12 13.76 21.18
C VAL A 114 18.30 12.50 21.42
N ALA A 115 17.76 11.88 20.37
CA ALA A 115 17.09 10.58 20.44
C ALA A 115 18.03 9.49 20.98
N LEU A 116 19.25 9.40 20.43
CA LEU A 116 20.30 8.52 20.94
C LEU A 116 20.62 8.79 22.43
N ALA A 117 20.78 10.05 22.84
CA ALA A 117 21.06 10.39 24.25
C ALA A 117 19.87 10.11 25.19
N ASN A 118 18.63 10.21 24.70
CA ASN A 118 17.42 9.86 25.45
C ASN A 118 17.24 8.34 25.65
N GLY A 119 17.95 7.51 24.87
CA GLY A 119 17.77 6.05 24.86
C GLY A 119 16.66 5.57 23.92
N GLU A 120 16.31 6.36 22.91
CA GLU A 120 15.48 5.93 21.78
C GLU A 120 16.27 5.02 20.82
N PHE A 121 17.60 5.18 20.80
CA PHE A 121 18.57 4.29 20.17
C PHE A 121 19.67 3.87 21.15
N ASP A 122 20.32 2.76 20.87
CA ASP A 122 21.49 2.25 21.61
C ASP A 122 22.79 2.76 21.00
N ALA A 123 22.82 2.78 19.67
CA ALA A 123 23.87 3.34 18.84
C ALA A 123 23.28 4.08 17.63
N VAL A 124 24.09 4.93 17.00
CA VAL A 124 23.81 5.51 15.69
C VAL A 124 25.02 5.29 14.80
N ILE A 125 24.78 4.72 13.62
CA ILE A 125 25.77 4.64 12.54
C ILE A 125 25.15 5.28 11.30
N SER A 126 25.75 6.39 10.87
CA SER A 126 25.24 7.23 9.79
C SER A 126 26.30 8.28 9.42
N ALA A 127 27.41 7.84 8.79
CA ALA A 127 28.54 8.69 8.40
C ALA A 127 29.04 9.67 9.51
N VAL A 128 28.98 9.27 10.79
CA VAL A 128 29.02 10.24 11.89
C VAL A 128 30.44 10.71 12.22
N THR A 129 30.82 11.92 11.79
CA THR A 129 32.08 12.55 12.26
C THR A 129 32.14 12.69 13.79
N ILE A 130 33.24 12.23 14.37
CA ILE A 130 33.58 12.34 15.79
C ILE A 130 34.07 13.76 16.11
N THR A 131 33.18 14.68 16.51
CA THR A 131 33.59 16.01 17.01
C THR A 131 33.78 16.03 18.54
N ASP A 132 34.36 17.09 19.09
CA ASP A 132 34.51 17.22 20.55
C ASP A 132 33.20 17.67 21.22
N GLU A 133 32.30 18.38 20.51
CA GLU A 133 30.96 18.72 20.98
C GLU A 133 30.06 17.47 21.06
N ARG A 134 30.08 16.61 20.03
CA ARG A 134 29.29 15.37 20.04
C ARG A 134 29.71 14.45 21.20
N LYS A 135 31.01 14.41 21.54
CA LYS A 135 31.53 13.69 22.74
C LYS A 135 30.98 14.21 24.07
N GLU A 136 30.40 15.41 24.15
CA GLU A 136 29.74 15.87 25.39
C GLU A 136 28.41 15.15 25.65
N VAL A 137 27.74 14.65 24.60
CA VAL A 137 26.39 14.06 24.67
C VAL A 137 26.30 12.57 24.30
N VAL A 138 27.25 12.04 23.54
CA VAL A 138 27.33 10.62 23.15
C VAL A 138 28.74 10.06 23.35
N ASN A 139 28.87 8.75 23.53
CA ASN A 139 30.14 8.06 23.41
C ASN A 139 30.45 7.79 21.92
N PHE A 140 31.72 7.51 21.60
CA PHE A 140 32.15 7.10 20.25
C PHE A 140 33.09 5.93 20.28
N THR A 141 32.94 5.03 19.31
CA THR A 141 33.95 4.00 18.97
C THR A 141 35.26 4.61 18.46
N ASP A 142 36.32 3.79 18.39
CA ASP A 142 37.47 4.08 17.55
C ASP A 142 37.00 4.33 16.10
N ALA A 143 37.61 5.32 15.42
CA ALA A 143 37.16 5.73 14.09
C ALA A 143 37.17 4.57 13.07
N TYR A 144 36.05 4.35 12.39
CA TYR A 144 35.92 3.30 11.38
C TYR A 144 36.24 3.77 9.96
N PHE A 145 36.01 5.04 9.63
CA PHE A 145 36.31 5.64 8.32
C PHE A 145 36.99 7.02 8.50
N ASN A 146 37.61 7.55 7.44
CA ASN A 146 38.13 8.92 7.40
C ASN A 146 37.76 9.58 6.06
N ALA A 147 36.79 10.49 6.11
CA ALA A 147 36.33 11.27 4.97
C ALA A 147 36.93 12.70 5.01
N GLY A 148 36.37 13.59 4.22
CA GLY A 148 36.72 15.01 4.20
C GLY A 148 35.66 15.78 3.44
N GLN A 149 35.32 16.98 3.91
CA GLN A 149 34.39 17.87 3.21
C GLN A 149 34.96 18.27 1.84
N ALA A 150 34.11 18.28 0.82
CA ALA A 150 34.43 18.72 -0.54
C ALA A 150 33.39 19.74 -1.05
N VAL A 151 33.67 20.34 -2.20
CA VAL A 151 32.80 21.34 -2.83
C VAL A 151 32.21 20.77 -4.11
N ALA A 152 30.89 20.77 -4.27
CA ALA A 152 30.22 20.51 -5.53
C ALA A 152 29.77 21.83 -6.19
N VAL A 153 29.87 21.90 -7.51
CA VAL A 153 29.38 23.02 -8.35
C VAL A 153 28.74 22.52 -9.64
N ARG A 154 27.97 23.35 -10.36
CA ARG A 154 27.55 23.02 -11.74
C ARG A 154 28.75 22.93 -12.68
N SER A 155 28.66 22.08 -13.71
CA SER A 155 29.77 21.81 -14.64
C SER A 155 30.19 23.03 -15.46
N ASP A 156 29.29 23.97 -15.69
CA ASP A 156 29.56 25.25 -16.37
C ASP A 156 30.16 26.33 -15.44
N ASN A 157 30.15 26.11 -14.12
CA ASN A 157 30.79 27.00 -13.15
C ASN A 157 32.30 26.78 -13.11
N ASP A 158 33.05 27.64 -13.80
CA ASP A 158 34.52 27.71 -13.76
C ASP A 158 35.04 28.83 -12.82
N ALA A 159 34.16 29.42 -11.99
CA ALA A 159 34.51 30.51 -11.07
C ALA A 159 34.87 30.03 -9.65
N ILE A 160 34.46 28.81 -9.28
CA ILE A 160 34.79 28.15 -8.02
C ILE A 160 35.56 26.87 -8.33
N ALA A 161 36.82 26.79 -7.92
CA ALA A 161 37.71 25.64 -8.16
C ALA A 161 38.04 24.86 -6.87
N GLY A 162 37.52 25.29 -5.72
CA GLY A 162 37.65 24.65 -4.42
C GLY A 162 37.24 25.59 -3.28
N VAL A 163 37.50 25.18 -2.03
CA VAL A 163 37.11 25.91 -0.82
C VAL A 163 37.66 27.35 -0.73
N ASP A 164 38.86 27.61 -1.28
CA ASP A 164 39.48 28.94 -1.31
C ASP A 164 38.68 29.99 -2.11
N ASP A 165 37.80 29.56 -3.02
CA ASP A 165 36.95 30.44 -3.84
C ASP A 165 35.55 30.69 -3.23
N LEU A 166 35.24 30.07 -2.08
CA LEU A 166 33.98 30.27 -1.34
C LEU A 166 34.02 31.58 -0.53
N VAL A 167 33.79 32.69 -1.22
CA VAL A 167 34.00 34.07 -0.73
C VAL A 167 32.71 34.89 -0.53
N GLU A 168 32.83 36.11 0.02
CA GLU A 168 31.72 37.04 0.27
C GLU A 168 30.86 37.27 -0.99
N GLY A 169 29.61 36.78 -0.95
CA GLY A 169 28.64 36.85 -2.05
C GLY A 169 28.41 35.53 -2.80
N VAL A 170 29.13 34.45 -2.44
CA VAL A 170 28.83 33.08 -2.87
C VAL A 170 27.77 32.48 -1.94
N SER A 171 26.76 31.80 -2.49
CA SER A 171 25.77 31.04 -1.73
C SER A 171 26.09 29.54 -1.72
N VAL A 172 26.03 28.92 -0.54
CA VAL A 172 26.44 27.53 -0.33
C VAL A 172 25.31 26.73 0.29
N GLY A 173 24.92 25.63 -0.36
CA GLY A 173 23.98 24.66 0.18
C GLY A 173 24.65 23.68 1.13
N VAL A 174 24.02 23.39 2.27
CA VAL A 174 24.44 22.41 3.28
C VAL A 174 23.22 21.72 3.91
N GLN A 175 23.39 20.49 4.39
CA GLN A 175 22.39 19.86 5.27
C GLN A 175 22.55 20.35 6.71
N LEU A 176 21.45 20.78 7.34
CA LEU A 176 21.41 21.34 8.70
C LEU A 176 22.11 20.42 9.72
N GLY A 177 23.03 20.98 10.52
CA GLY A 177 23.66 20.26 11.64
C GLY A 177 24.73 19.22 11.25
N THR A 178 25.08 19.12 9.97
CA THR A 178 26.26 18.37 9.50
C THR A 178 27.57 19.12 9.82
N THR A 179 28.71 18.45 9.73
CA THR A 179 30.01 19.13 9.83
C THR A 179 30.27 20.06 8.64
N GLY A 180 29.68 19.80 7.47
CA GLY A 180 29.66 20.72 6.34
C GLY A 180 28.95 22.05 6.63
N ASP A 181 27.81 22.00 7.32
CA ASP A 181 27.10 23.19 7.82
C ASP A 181 27.92 23.98 8.84
N ILE A 182 28.42 23.29 9.88
CA ILE A 182 29.23 23.90 10.94
C ILE A 182 30.49 24.54 10.35
N TYR A 183 31.22 23.83 9.50
CA TYR A 183 32.43 24.36 8.86
C TYR A 183 32.12 25.59 8.00
N SER A 184 31.11 25.49 7.13
CA SER A 184 30.72 26.58 6.23
C SER A 184 30.23 27.83 6.98
N THR A 185 29.61 27.65 8.14
CA THR A 185 29.10 28.74 8.98
C THR A 185 30.20 29.43 9.77
N ASP A 186 31.13 28.67 10.36
CA ASP A 186 32.14 29.23 11.28
C ASP A 186 33.45 29.64 10.59
N ASN A 187 33.76 29.09 9.41
CA ASN A 187 35.06 29.26 8.74
C ASN A 187 35.00 29.96 7.37
N LEU A 188 33.85 29.92 6.67
CA LEU A 188 33.71 30.48 5.32
C LEU A 188 32.85 31.77 5.31
N PRO A 189 33.25 32.82 4.58
CA PRO A 189 32.52 34.08 4.52
C PRO A 189 31.37 34.04 3.48
N VAL A 190 30.49 33.05 3.54
CA VAL A 190 29.46 32.75 2.52
C VAL A 190 28.01 32.93 3.02
N GLU A 191 27.06 32.96 2.08
CA GLU A 191 25.63 32.83 2.40
C GLU A 191 25.26 31.34 2.51
N VAL A 192 25.28 30.80 3.73
CA VAL A 192 24.88 29.40 4.01
C VAL A 192 23.35 29.27 3.90
N LYS A 193 22.89 28.48 2.92
CA LYS A 193 21.49 28.01 2.82
C LYS A 193 21.42 26.59 3.33
N ARG A 194 20.51 26.35 4.29
CA ARG A 194 20.33 25.05 4.93
C ARG A 194 19.14 24.33 4.32
N PHE A 195 19.31 23.03 4.16
CA PHE A 195 18.31 22.07 3.73
C PHE A 195 18.24 20.96 4.79
N ASP A 196 17.12 20.23 4.86
CA ASP A 196 16.96 19.17 5.86
C ASP A 196 17.72 17.88 5.46
N GLU A 197 18.02 17.74 4.17
CA GLU A 197 18.66 16.58 3.53
C GLU A 197 19.75 17.03 2.53
N THR A 198 20.86 16.26 2.42
CA THR A 198 21.96 16.55 1.48
C THR A 198 21.52 16.51 0.00
N PRO A 199 20.72 15.52 -0.46
CA PRO A 199 20.14 15.52 -1.80
C PRO A 199 19.41 16.83 -2.17
N LEU A 200 18.62 17.41 -1.25
CA LEU A 200 17.93 18.69 -1.50
C LEU A 200 18.89 19.86 -1.72
N ALA A 201 20.02 19.90 -1.01
CA ALA A 201 21.07 20.89 -1.24
C ALA A 201 21.72 20.73 -2.62
N ILE A 202 21.94 19.49 -3.07
CA ILE A 202 22.49 19.17 -4.39
C ILE A 202 21.50 19.51 -5.52
N GLN A 203 20.19 19.27 -5.32
CA GLN A 203 19.17 19.68 -6.28
C GLN A 203 19.09 21.21 -6.40
N ALA A 204 19.17 21.95 -5.28
CA ALA A 204 19.22 23.40 -5.29
C ALA A 204 20.45 23.95 -6.05
N LEU A 205 21.57 23.21 -6.06
CA LEU A 205 22.76 23.57 -6.85
C LEU A 205 22.54 23.34 -8.35
N ALA A 206 21.90 22.24 -8.73
CA ALA A 206 21.54 21.95 -10.12
C ALA A 206 20.55 22.99 -10.68
N ASN A 207 19.52 23.33 -9.91
CA ASN A 207 18.55 24.39 -10.22
C ASN A 207 19.20 25.78 -10.32
N GLY A 208 20.29 26.02 -9.58
CA GLY A 208 20.97 27.31 -9.49
C GLY A 208 20.46 28.23 -8.38
N ASP A 209 19.74 27.67 -7.40
CA ASP A 209 19.36 28.34 -6.16
C ASP A 209 20.55 28.50 -5.20
N VAL A 210 21.63 27.73 -5.36
CA VAL A 210 22.95 27.96 -4.77
C VAL A 210 24.08 27.92 -5.81
N ASP A 211 25.22 28.52 -5.47
CA ASP A 211 26.42 28.56 -6.33
C ASP A 211 27.33 27.34 -6.16
N ALA A 212 27.33 26.77 -4.95
CA ALA A 212 28.06 25.57 -4.55
C ALA A 212 27.32 24.78 -3.46
N VAL A 213 27.74 23.55 -3.19
CA VAL A 213 27.34 22.72 -2.04
C VAL A 213 28.58 22.22 -1.30
N VAL A 214 28.51 22.15 0.03
CA VAL A 214 29.54 21.54 0.89
C VAL A 214 28.94 20.35 1.63
N ALA A 215 29.50 19.18 1.37
CA ALA A 215 29.19 17.91 2.03
C ALA A 215 30.39 16.95 1.87
N ASP A 216 30.30 15.74 2.42
CA ASP A 216 31.43 14.81 2.41
C ASP A 216 31.78 14.28 1.01
N ALA A 217 33.09 14.19 0.74
CA ALA A 217 33.63 13.90 -0.57
C ALA A 217 33.14 12.58 -1.21
N PRO A 218 33.01 11.45 -0.49
CA PRO A 218 32.52 10.21 -1.08
C PRO A 218 31.03 10.32 -1.46
N THR A 219 30.22 10.94 -0.60
CA THR A 219 28.79 11.16 -0.82
C THR A 219 28.54 12.07 -2.02
N LEU A 220 29.23 13.22 -2.11
CA LEU A 220 29.16 14.09 -3.29
C LEU A 220 29.66 13.38 -4.55
N ALA A 221 30.73 12.60 -4.46
CA ALA A 221 31.30 11.91 -5.62
C ALA A 221 30.37 10.81 -6.16
N ASP A 222 29.77 10.00 -5.29
CA ASP A 222 28.90 8.91 -5.73
C ASP A 222 27.50 9.41 -6.16
N TYR A 223 26.93 10.39 -5.45
CA TYR A 223 25.66 11.02 -5.82
C TYR A 223 25.76 11.70 -7.19
N ILE A 224 26.84 12.46 -7.47
CA ILE A 224 27.04 13.11 -8.78
C ILE A 224 27.38 12.09 -9.89
N LYS A 225 27.98 10.94 -9.53
CA LYS A 225 28.22 9.82 -10.45
C LYS A 225 26.94 9.07 -10.81
N ALA A 226 26.00 8.93 -9.88
CA ALA A 226 24.68 8.36 -10.13
C ALA A 226 23.80 9.32 -10.95
N ASN A 227 23.77 10.60 -10.57
CA ASN A 227 22.94 11.65 -11.16
C ASN A 227 23.76 12.53 -12.14
N ALA A 228 24.38 11.90 -13.14
CA ALA A 228 25.30 12.57 -14.08
C ALA A 228 24.60 13.57 -15.02
N ASP A 229 23.28 13.43 -15.17
CA ASP A 229 22.34 14.30 -15.88
C ASP A 229 22.14 15.68 -15.20
N LEU A 230 22.33 15.79 -13.87
CA LEU A 230 22.32 17.07 -13.15
C LEU A 230 23.48 18.00 -13.57
N ASN A 231 24.40 17.51 -14.41
CA ASN A 231 25.54 18.26 -14.94
C ASN A 231 26.41 18.89 -13.82
N LEU A 232 26.61 18.20 -12.70
CA LEU A 232 27.43 18.68 -11.58
C LEU A 232 28.88 18.15 -11.64
N LYS A 233 29.79 18.81 -10.90
CA LYS A 233 31.19 18.39 -10.71
C LYS A 233 31.66 18.69 -9.29
N VAL A 234 32.42 17.77 -8.69
CA VAL A 234 33.21 18.04 -7.47
C VAL A 234 34.46 18.84 -7.85
N VAL A 235 34.83 19.83 -7.04
CA VAL A 235 35.98 20.72 -7.24
C VAL A 235 36.82 20.87 -5.98
N GLY A 236 38.13 21.00 -6.18
CA GLY A 236 39.13 20.99 -5.10
C GLY A 236 39.54 19.58 -4.68
N GLU A 237 40.45 19.52 -3.71
CA GLU A 237 40.71 18.32 -2.91
C GLU A 237 39.88 18.42 -1.61
N PRO A 238 39.56 17.30 -0.93
CA PRO A 238 38.90 17.35 0.37
C PRO A 238 39.70 18.17 1.39
N PHE A 239 39.03 19.05 2.14
CA PHE A 239 39.68 20.13 2.90
C PHE A 239 39.55 20.03 4.43
N THR A 240 38.87 19.00 4.94
CA THR A 240 38.84 18.62 6.37
C THR A 240 39.30 17.17 6.57
N GLU A 241 39.40 16.73 7.82
CA GLU A 241 39.63 15.33 8.20
C GLU A 241 38.42 14.87 9.03
N GLU A 242 37.54 14.07 8.44
CA GLU A 242 36.26 13.67 9.00
C GLU A 242 36.34 12.22 9.48
N LEU A 243 36.85 12.02 10.70
CA LEU A 243 36.94 10.70 11.33
C LEU A 243 35.54 10.23 11.73
N TYR A 244 34.97 9.27 11.00
CA TYR A 244 33.66 8.69 11.33
C TYR A 244 33.78 7.66 12.45
N GLY A 245 32.83 7.68 13.39
CA GLY A 245 32.75 6.75 14.51
C GLY A 245 31.31 6.46 14.88
N ILE A 246 31.01 5.22 15.28
CA ILE A 246 29.68 4.84 15.74
C ILE A 246 29.41 5.58 17.04
N ALA A 247 28.34 6.38 17.08
CA ALA A 247 27.90 7.06 18.28
C ALA A 247 27.13 6.05 19.14
N VAL A 248 27.37 6.04 20.46
CA VAL A 248 26.74 5.10 21.42
C VAL A 248 26.17 5.89 22.59
N ASN A 249 25.02 5.46 23.10
CA ASN A 249 24.38 6.08 24.27
C ASN A 249 25.36 6.11 25.48
N GLN A 250 25.41 7.23 26.22
CA GLN A 250 26.36 7.40 27.33
C GLN A 250 26.14 6.40 28.49
N ASP A 251 24.89 5.97 28.70
CA ASP A 251 24.50 4.99 29.72
C ASP A 251 24.65 3.51 29.25
N LYS A 252 25.12 3.26 28.01
CA LYS A 252 25.41 1.92 27.46
C LYS A 252 26.90 1.68 27.13
N PRO A 253 27.83 1.82 28.10
CA PRO A 253 29.26 1.61 27.88
C PRO A 253 29.63 0.16 27.48
N GLU A 254 28.81 -0.83 27.83
CA GLU A 254 29.01 -2.23 27.41
C GLU A 254 28.80 -2.44 25.90
N VAL A 255 27.87 -1.70 25.27
CA VAL A 255 27.69 -1.69 23.81
C VAL A 255 28.91 -1.06 23.13
N LEU A 256 29.44 0.03 23.71
CA LEU A 256 30.66 0.69 23.24
C LEU A 256 31.88 -0.24 23.30
N ASP A 257 32.11 -0.90 24.44
CA ASP A 257 33.23 -1.83 24.61
C ASP A 257 33.11 -3.05 23.66
N ALA A 258 31.88 -3.55 23.43
CA ALA A 258 31.62 -4.65 22.51
C ALA A 258 31.90 -4.26 21.04
N LEU A 259 31.37 -3.12 20.57
CA LEU A 259 31.60 -2.63 19.21
C LEU A 259 33.07 -2.29 18.94
N ASN A 260 33.79 -1.72 19.91
CA ASN A 260 35.24 -1.51 19.80
C ASN A 260 36.02 -2.82 19.74
N GLY A 261 35.63 -3.83 20.54
CA GLY A 261 36.22 -5.16 20.49
C GLY A 261 36.02 -5.83 19.13
N ALA A 262 34.79 -5.80 18.62
CA ALA A 262 34.46 -6.32 17.28
C ALA A 262 35.23 -5.57 16.18
N LEU A 263 35.30 -4.23 16.22
CA LEU A 263 35.99 -3.40 15.24
C LEU A 263 37.49 -3.69 15.17
N ALA A 264 38.12 -3.99 16.30
CA ALA A 264 39.50 -4.47 16.34
C ALA A 264 39.64 -5.86 15.67
N THR A 265 38.74 -6.80 15.95
CA THR A 265 38.80 -8.16 15.36
C THR A 265 38.55 -8.16 13.86
N ILE A 266 37.52 -7.46 13.37
CA ILE A 266 37.22 -7.43 11.92
C ILE A 266 38.31 -6.71 11.10
N ARG A 267 39.12 -5.86 11.75
CA ARG A 267 40.33 -5.25 11.17
C ARG A 267 41.56 -6.15 11.20
N GLU A 268 41.67 -7.08 12.16
CA GLU A 268 42.77 -8.08 12.16
C GLU A 268 42.47 -9.28 11.26
N ASN A 269 41.21 -9.69 11.13
CA ASN A 269 40.82 -10.88 10.34
C ASN A 269 40.60 -10.62 8.84
N GLY A 270 40.38 -9.36 8.44
CA GLY A 270 40.20 -8.94 7.04
C GLY A 270 38.75 -8.60 6.64
N THR A 271 37.75 -8.93 7.46
CA THR A 271 36.33 -8.67 7.14
C THR A 271 36.04 -7.17 6.93
N TYR A 272 36.71 -6.28 7.68
CA TYR A 272 36.62 -4.84 7.45
C TYR A 272 37.12 -4.44 6.05
N ASP A 273 38.24 -5.01 5.60
CA ASP A 273 38.79 -4.73 4.28
C ASP A 273 37.87 -5.29 3.18
N ASP A 274 37.28 -6.47 3.37
CA ASP A 274 36.34 -7.06 2.39
C ASP A 274 35.05 -6.24 2.25
N ILE A 275 34.48 -5.71 3.35
CA ILE A 275 33.34 -4.78 3.31
C ILE A 275 33.74 -3.45 2.64
N PHE A 276 34.90 -2.89 2.98
CA PHE A 276 35.42 -1.67 2.35
C PHE A 276 35.63 -1.86 0.84
N ASN A 277 36.23 -2.97 0.41
CA ASN A 277 36.45 -3.30 -0.99
C ASN A 277 35.15 -3.54 -1.76
N THR A 278 34.07 -3.95 -1.09
CA THR A 278 32.74 -4.14 -1.68
C THR A 278 32.09 -2.79 -2.06
N TRP A 279 32.17 -1.81 -1.16
CA TRP A 279 31.50 -0.51 -1.35
C TRP A 279 32.36 0.56 -2.03
N PHE A 280 33.68 0.58 -1.81
CA PHE A 280 34.60 1.58 -2.38
C PHE A 280 35.54 1.04 -3.46
N GLY A 281 35.58 -0.28 -3.67
CA GLY A 281 36.42 -0.95 -4.65
C GLY A 281 37.88 -1.11 -4.22
N ALA A 282 38.49 -2.24 -4.60
CA ALA A 282 39.90 -2.49 -4.32
C ALA A 282 40.82 -1.59 -5.19
N PRO A 283 41.92 -1.05 -4.65
CA PRO A 283 42.87 -0.23 -5.41
C PRO A 283 43.63 -1.07 -6.46
N GLU A 284 43.14 -1.07 -7.70
CA GLU A 284 43.54 -2.05 -8.71
C GLU A 284 45.02 -1.90 -9.16
N ALA A 285 45.79 -2.98 -8.99
CA ALA A 285 47.19 -3.05 -9.39
C ALA A 285 47.33 -3.23 -10.91
N ALA A 286 47.52 -2.11 -11.61
CA ALA A 286 47.51 -1.96 -13.07
C ALA A 286 48.07 -3.13 -13.92
N ALA A 287 47.18 -3.76 -14.70
CA ALA A 287 47.51 -4.64 -15.83
C ALA A 287 46.45 -4.50 -16.94
N GLY A 288 46.61 -3.53 -17.84
CA GLY A 288 45.54 -3.08 -18.74
C GLY A 288 45.10 -4.08 -19.83
N GLY A 289 43.79 -4.13 -20.06
CA GLY A 289 43.12 -4.69 -21.25
C GLY A 289 42.25 -3.62 -21.93
N SER A 290 42.02 -3.73 -23.23
CA SER A 290 41.18 -2.76 -23.98
C SER A 290 39.70 -2.96 -23.69
N GLY A 291 39.00 -1.88 -23.32
CA GLY A 291 37.57 -1.93 -23.00
C GLY A 291 36.64 -2.27 -24.17
N SER A 292 35.43 -2.67 -23.81
CA SER A 292 34.25 -2.79 -24.66
C SER A 292 33.05 -2.36 -23.83
N SER A 293 32.27 -1.40 -24.30
CA SER A 293 31.01 -1.01 -23.65
C SER A 293 30.00 -2.15 -23.76
N GLY A 294 29.40 -2.54 -22.64
CA GLY A 294 28.32 -3.53 -22.56
C GLY A 294 26.97 -2.87 -22.82
N GLU A 295 26.74 -2.42 -24.05
CA GLU A 295 25.46 -1.86 -24.48
C GLU A 295 24.43 -3.00 -24.56
N ALA A 296 23.45 -3.00 -23.64
CA ALA A 296 22.38 -3.99 -23.61
C ALA A 296 21.52 -3.85 -24.87
N ALA A 297 21.50 -4.89 -25.70
CA ALA A 297 21.04 -4.78 -27.08
C ALA A 297 19.50 -4.81 -27.17
N ALA A 298 18.87 -3.64 -27.08
CA ALA A 298 17.48 -3.43 -27.49
C ALA A 298 17.33 -3.65 -29.01
N THR A 299 17.13 -4.90 -29.44
CA THR A 299 16.90 -5.27 -30.84
C THR A 299 15.40 -5.28 -31.18
N GLY A 300 14.72 -4.18 -30.86
CA GLY A 300 13.38 -3.81 -31.34
C GLY A 300 13.47 -2.63 -32.30
N GLY A 301 12.44 -2.42 -33.12
CA GLY A 301 12.39 -1.33 -34.10
C GLY A 301 11.15 -0.44 -34.00
N GLY A 302 10.21 -0.79 -33.12
CA GLY A 302 8.99 -0.05 -32.82
C GLY A 302 9.13 0.85 -31.60
N ALA A 303 7.98 1.34 -31.12
CA ALA A 303 7.93 2.33 -30.04
C ALA A 303 8.05 1.71 -28.64
N THR A 304 8.67 2.45 -27.73
CA THR A 304 8.51 2.24 -26.29
C THR A 304 7.37 3.14 -25.80
N PHE A 305 6.61 2.68 -24.80
CA PHE A 305 5.67 3.51 -24.04
C PHE A 305 6.02 3.44 -22.55
N ILE A 306 6.29 4.60 -21.95
CA ILE A 306 6.76 4.71 -20.56
C ILE A 306 5.65 5.36 -19.70
N PHE A 307 5.02 4.58 -18.82
CA PHE A 307 3.97 5.08 -17.92
C PHE A 307 4.52 5.30 -16.50
N GLY A 308 4.41 6.53 -15.99
CA GLY A 308 4.80 6.89 -14.62
C GLY A 308 3.72 6.59 -13.59
N ARG A 309 4.10 5.93 -12.49
CA ARG A 309 3.25 5.60 -11.33
C ARG A 309 3.81 6.14 -10.01
N GLY A 310 2.97 6.25 -8.98
CA GLY A 310 3.33 6.83 -7.67
C GLY A 310 3.82 5.84 -6.60
N ALA A 311 3.79 4.53 -6.85
CA ALA A 311 4.31 3.48 -5.97
C ALA A 311 4.61 2.23 -6.80
N ASP A 312 5.37 1.26 -6.29
CA ASP A 312 5.47 -0.06 -6.92
C ASP A 312 4.24 -0.93 -6.61
N GLY A 313 4.10 -2.06 -7.32
CA GLY A 313 3.20 -3.15 -6.95
C GLY A 313 3.84 -4.07 -5.91
N VAL A 314 3.07 -5.03 -5.39
CA VAL A 314 3.55 -5.96 -4.35
C VAL A 314 3.75 -7.39 -4.86
N SER A 315 3.06 -7.78 -5.94
CA SER A 315 3.29 -9.04 -6.66
C SER A 315 2.63 -9.01 -8.03
N LEU A 316 3.23 -9.70 -9.01
CA LEU A 316 2.71 -9.87 -10.36
C LEU A 316 1.90 -11.16 -10.55
N ASP A 317 1.51 -11.83 -9.46
CA ASP A 317 0.41 -12.78 -9.49
C ASP A 317 -0.93 -12.07 -9.20
N PRO A 318 -1.79 -11.86 -10.22
CA PRO A 318 -3.00 -11.07 -10.05
C PRO A 318 -4.03 -11.73 -9.10
N ALA A 319 -3.87 -13.01 -8.73
CA ALA A 319 -4.81 -13.70 -7.85
C ALA A 319 -4.60 -13.46 -6.34
N VAL A 320 -3.46 -12.86 -5.94
CA VAL A 320 -3.07 -12.69 -4.52
C VAL A 320 -2.88 -11.22 -4.10
N VAL A 321 -3.21 -10.28 -4.99
CA VAL A 321 -3.03 -8.83 -4.80
C VAL A 321 -4.36 -8.08 -4.84
N THR A 322 -4.37 -6.87 -4.27
CA THR A 322 -5.54 -5.98 -4.22
C THR A 322 -5.24 -4.52 -4.57
N ASP A 323 -4.02 -4.21 -4.99
CA ASP A 323 -3.56 -2.87 -5.33
C ASP A 323 -3.58 -2.60 -6.85
N GLY A 324 -3.75 -1.33 -7.22
CA GLY A 324 -3.83 -0.92 -8.63
C GLY A 324 -2.49 -0.96 -9.38
N GLU A 325 -1.36 -1.03 -8.68
CA GLU A 325 -0.02 -0.92 -9.25
C GLU A 325 0.42 -2.27 -9.84
N SER A 326 0.23 -3.35 -9.06
CA SER A 326 0.30 -4.74 -9.49
C SER A 326 -0.65 -5.03 -10.67
N PHE A 327 -1.88 -4.49 -10.63
CA PHE A 327 -2.84 -4.65 -11.73
C PHE A 327 -2.43 -3.86 -12.98
N ARG A 328 -1.87 -2.64 -12.87
CA ARG A 328 -1.44 -1.85 -14.04
C ARG A 328 -0.41 -2.59 -14.89
N VAL A 329 0.47 -3.37 -14.25
CA VAL A 329 1.41 -4.30 -14.89
C VAL A 329 0.69 -5.55 -15.43
N THR A 330 0.04 -6.33 -14.57
CA THR A 330 -0.51 -7.65 -14.96
C THR A 330 -1.63 -7.57 -15.99
N ASN A 331 -2.40 -6.47 -16.03
CA ASN A 331 -3.42 -6.21 -17.05
C ASN A 331 -2.83 -6.19 -18.47
N GLN A 332 -1.53 -5.92 -18.66
CA GLN A 332 -0.89 -5.92 -19.97
C GLN A 332 -0.49 -7.33 -20.44
N GLY A 333 -0.34 -8.27 -19.50
CA GLY A 333 0.17 -9.62 -19.76
C GLY A 333 -0.79 -10.76 -19.51
N CYS A 334 -1.89 -10.54 -18.79
CA CYS A 334 -2.81 -11.59 -18.37
C CYS A 334 -4.24 -11.35 -18.87
N ASP A 335 -4.90 -12.44 -19.31
CA ASP A 335 -6.31 -12.49 -19.70
C ASP A 335 -7.07 -13.43 -18.73
N ALA A 336 -8.31 -13.08 -18.39
CA ALA A 336 -9.25 -13.93 -17.66
C ALA A 336 -10.16 -14.74 -18.62
N LEU A 337 -11.07 -15.54 -18.07
CA LEU A 337 -12.04 -16.29 -18.87
C LEU A 337 -12.90 -15.35 -19.72
N LEU A 338 -13.35 -14.26 -19.12
CA LEU A 338 -14.05 -13.16 -19.78
C LEU A 338 -13.20 -11.87 -19.63
N ALA A 339 -13.64 -10.78 -20.24
CA ALA A 339 -13.06 -9.46 -20.01
C ALA A 339 -14.19 -8.41 -20.04
N TYR A 340 -13.87 -7.17 -19.70
CA TYR A 340 -14.76 -6.04 -19.98
C TYR A 340 -14.53 -5.52 -21.40
N ASP A 341 -15.56 -4.90 -21.97
CA ASP A 341 -15.38 -4.06 -23.14
C ASP A 341 -14.43 -2.90 -22.82
N LYS A 342 -13.67 -2.46 -23.83
CA LYS A 342 -12.58 -1.48 -23.65
C LYS A 342 -13.06 -0.12 -23.14
N GLU A 343 -14.31 0.27 -23.42
CA GLU A 343 -14.91 1.55 -23.04
C GLU A 343 -15.96 1.41 -21.92
N THR A 344 -16.39 0.20 -21.56
CA THR A 344 -17.53 -0.04 -20.66
C THR A 344 -17.39 -1.35 -19.86
N THR A 345 -18.00 -1.41 -18.68
CA THR A 345 -18.02 -2.63 -17.83
C THR A 345 -18.95 -3.75 -18.36
N ASN A 346 -19.28 -3.73 -19.66
CA ASN A 346 -20.03 -4.79 -20.31
C ASN A 346 -19.12 -6.02 -20.50
N VAL A 347 -19.57 -7.19 -20.07
CA VAL A 347 -18.77 -8.43 -20.17
C VAL A 347 -18.72 -8.95 -21.61
N VAL A 348 -17.51 -9.25 -22.09
CA VAL A 348 -17.21 -9.77 -23.43
C VAL A 348 -16.36 -11.06 -23.38
N PRO A 349 -16.38 -11.89 -24.45
CA PRO A 349 -15.55 -13.10 -24.52
C PRO A 349 -14.04 -12.80 -24.55
N ALA A 350 -13.25 -13.54 -23.77
CA ALA A 350 -11.79 -13.45 -23.71
C ALA A 350 -11.13 -14.82 -23.97
N LEU A 351 -10.63 -15.52 -22.93
CA LEU A 351 -10.15 -16.91 -23.06
C LEU A 351 -11.29 -17.93 -23.20
N ALA A 352 -12.49 -17.58 -22.75
CA ALA A 352 -13.74 -18.26 -23.11
C ALA A 352 -14.44 -17.50 -24.25
N GLU A 353 -14.85 -18.22 -25.29
CA GLU A 353 -15.50 -17.67 -26.49
C GLU A 353 -17.03 -17.52 -26.33
N SER A 354 -17.63 -18.34 -25.47
CA SER A 354 -19.07 -18.33 -25.18
C SER A 354 -19.38 -19.09 -23.89
N TRP A 355 -20.54 -18.81 -23.29
CA TRP A 355 -21.04 -19.47 -22.09
C TRP A 355 -22.52 -19.81 -22.19
N GLU A 356 -22.94 -20.86 -21.50
CA GLU A 356 -24.34 -21.32 -21.40
C GLU A 356 -24.69 -21.59 -19.94
N SER A 357 -25.82 -21.04 -19.45
CA SER A 357 -26.35 -21.34 -18.12
C SER A 357 -27.48 -22.36 -18.17
N ASN A 358 -27.72 -23.08 -17.07
CA ASN A 358 -28.99 -23.77 -16.87
C ASN A 358 -30.13 -22.76 -16.59
N ALA A 359 -31.38 -23.24 -16.54
CA ALA A 359 -32.56 -22.41 -16.37
C ALA A 359 -32.71 -21.79 -14.97
N ASP A 360 -32.00 -22.35 -13.97
CA ASP A 360 -32.07 -21.94 -12.57
C ASP A 360 -30.86 -21.05 -12.16
N GLY A 361 -29.94 -20.76 -13.09
CA GLY A 361 -28.74 -19.94 -12.85
C GLY A 361 -27.62 -20.61 -12.04
N THR A 362 -27.72 -21.92 -11.78
CA THR A 362 -26.85 -22.69 -10.87
C THR A 362 -25.79 -23.56 -11.56
N GLU A 363 -25.85 -23.73 -12.88
CA GLU A 363 -24.78 -24.38 -13.65
C GLU A 363 -24.40 -23.51 -14.85
N TRP A 364 -23.09 -23.27 -15.02
CA TRP A 364 -22.55 -22.43 -16.08
C TRP A 364 -21.43 -23.17 -16.80
N THR A 365 -21.59 -23.42 -18.10
CA THR A 365 -20.57 -24.06 -18.96
C THR A 365 -19.92 -23.03 -19.85
N PHE A 366 -18.59 -22.93 -19.81
CA PHE A 366 -17.78 -22.02 -20.62
C PHE A 366 -17.04 -22.82 -21.69
N LYS A 367 -17.06 -22.33 -22.94
CA LYS A 367 -16.29 -22.86 -24.06
C LYS A 367 -15.01 -22.05 -24.23
N LEU A 368 -13.87 -22.73 -24.13
CA LEU A 368 -12.55 -22.13 -24.15
C LEU A 368 -12.01 -22.01 -25.58
N ARG A 369 -11.18 -20.99 -25.81
CA ARG A 369 -10.54 -20.73 -27.10
C ARG A 369 -9.45 -21.78 -27.39
N GLU A 370 -9.58 -22.46 -28.53
CA GLU A 370 -8.55 -23.40 -29.01
C GLU A 370 -7.29 -22.66 -29.49
N GLY A 371 -6.11 -23.25 -29.25
CA GLY A 371 -4.84 -22.79 -29.82
C GLY A 371 -4.18 -21.60 -29.12
N VAL A 372 -4.71 -21.13 -27.98
CA VAL A 372 -4.06 -20.10 -27.15
C VAL A 372 -2.81 -20.69 -26.46
N LYS A 373 -1.76 -19.88 -26.37
CA LYS A 373 -0.50 -20.21 -25.70
C LYS A 373 -0.27 -19.32 -24.48
N PHE A 374 0.34 -19.91 -23.45
CA PHE A 374 1.04 -19.15 -22.42
C PHE A 374 2.38 -18.62 -22.95
N HIS A 375 2.95 -17.62 -22.28
CA HIS A 375 4.23 -16.99 -22.66
C HIS A 375 5.43 -17.94 -22.63
N ASP A 376 5.33 -19.07 -21.90
CA ASP A 376 6.29 -20.19 -21.89
C ASP A 376 6.11 -21.19 -23.06
N GLY A 377 5.07 -21.02 -23.89
CA GLY A 377 4.73 -21.88 -25.02
C GLY A 377 3.84 -23.09 -24.67
N THR A 378 3.43 -23.27 -23.42
CA THR A 378 2.44 -24.30 -23.02
C THR A 378 1.03 -23.97 -23.51
N ASP A 379 0.20 -24.99 -23.68
CA ASP A 379 -1.17 -24.85 -24.22
C ASP A 379 -2.15 -24.42 -23.13
N PHE A 380 -2.93 -23.35 -23.40
CA PHE A 380 -4.10 -23.02 -22.60
C PHE A 380 -5.25 -23.98 -22.93
N ASN A 381 -5.84 -24.57 -21.88
CA ASN A 381 -6.94 -25.53 -21.99
C ASN A 381 -7.74 -25.62 -20.67
N ALA A 382 -8.72 -26.53 -20.61
CA ALA A 382 -9.54 -26.73 -19.42
C ALA A 382 -8.77 -27.23 -18.19
N ASP A 383 -7.64 -27.94 -18.34
CA ASP A 383 -6.81 -28.35 -17.20
C ASP A 383 -6.08 -27.14 -16.58
N ALA A 384 -5.66 -26.17 -17.40
CA ALA A 384 -5.03 -24.94 -16.92
C ALA A 384 -6.02 -24.04 -16.18
N VAL A 385 -7.27 -23.96 -16.66
CA VAL A 385 -8.36 -23.28 -15.94
C VAL A 385 -8.64 -24.00 -14.62
N LEU A 386 -8.79 -25.34 -14.64
CA LEU A 386 -8.99 -26.10 -13.41
C LEU A 386 -7.81 -25.94 -12.44
N PHE A 387 -6.56 -25.85 -12.90
CA PHE A 387 -5.41 -25.64 -12.03
C PHE A 387 -5.52 -24.32 -11.25
N ASN A 388 -5.74 -23.20 -11.97
CA ASN A 388 -5.85 -21.87 -11.38
C ASN A 388 -7.05 -21.78 -10.41
N PHE A 389 -8.25 -22.15 -10.86
CA PHE A 389 -9.43 -22.12 -10.00
C PHE A 389 -9.32 -23.08 -8.80
N ASN A 390 -8.71 -24.26 -8.97
CA ASN A 390 -8.46 -25.14 -7.82
C ASN A 390 -7.40 -24.56 -6.87
N ARG A 391 -6.42 -23.78 -7.33
CA ARG A 391 -5.47 -23.09 -6.46
C ARG A 391 -6.16 -22.02 -5.62
N TRP A 392 -7.08 -21.27 -6.20
CA TRP A 392 -7.76 -20.17 -5.50
C TRP A 392 -8.76 -20.65 -4.45
N TRP A 393 -9.66 -21.59 -4.79
CA TRP A 393 -10.79 -21.94 -3.91
C TRP A 393 -10.48 -22.98 -2.82
N ASP A 394 -9.39 -23.75 -2.92
CA ASP A 394 -9.18 -24.97 -2.13
C ASP A 394 -7.94 -24.89 -1.23
N PRO A 395 -8.08 -24.60 0.07
CA PRO A 395 -6.96 -24.56 1.01
C PRO A 395 -6.25 -25.91 1.24
N GLU A 396 -6.77 -27.03 0.72
CA GLU A 396 -6.05 -28.32 0.70
C GLU A 396 -5.18 -28.50 -0.57
N ASN A 397 -5.12 -27.51 -1.46
CA ASN A 397 -4.39 -27.59 -2.72
C ASN A 397 -2.88 -27.34 -2.51
N PRO A 398 -1.96 -28.18 -3.05
CA PRO A 398 -0.51 -27.99 -2.96
C PRO A 398 0.08 -26.69 -3.54
N TYR A 399 -0.73 -25.85 -4.21
CA TYR A 399 -0.32 -24.53 -4.74
C TYR A 399 -1.07 -23.36 -4.08
N HIS A 400 -1.88 -23.62 -3.05
CA HIS A 400 -2.50 -22.63 -2.17
C HIS A 400 -1.58 -22.44 -0.96
N TYR A 401 -0.66 -21.48 -1.06
CA TYR A 401 0.39 -21.24 -0.08
C TYR A 401 -0.16 -20.47 1.13
N GLU A 402 0.29 -20.80 2.35
CA GLU A 402 -0.24 -20.19 3.60
C GLU A 402 0.13 -18.69 3.70
N GLU A 403 1.21 -18.30 3.03
CA GLU A 403 1.72 -16.95 2.86
C GLU A 403 0.99 -16.11 1.78
N GLN A 404 0.04 -16.70 1.04
CA GLN A 404 -0.70 -16.04 -0.05
C GLN A 404 -2.18 -15.82 0.30
N VAL A 405 -2.70 -14.61 0.06
CA VAL A 405 -4.06 -14.22 0.44
C VAL A 405 -4.95 -14.02 -0.78
N PHE A 406 -5.80 -14.99 -1.08
CA PHE A 406 -6.77 -14.94 -2.17
C PHE A 406 -8.05 -14.13 -1.78
N GLU A 407 -7.88 -12.87 -1.35
CA GLU A 407 -8.96 -12.04 -0.78
C GLU A 407 -10.16 -11.88 -1.73
N TYR A 408 -9.91 -11.67 -3.03
CA TYR A 408 -10.97 -11.62 -4.03
C TYR A 408 -11.69 -12.95 -4.24
N TRP A 409 -11.05 -14.10 -4.00
CA TRP A 409 -11.76 -15.39 -4.07
C TRP A 409 -12.81 -15.46 -2.95
N ASP A 410 -12.37 -15.28 -1.70
CA ASP A 410 -13.24 -15.40 -0.52
C ASP A 410 -14.43 -14.46 -0.63
N TYR A 411 -14.19 -13.20 -1.03
CA TYR A 411 -15.26 -12.23 -1.20
C TYR A 411 -16.17 -12.53 -2.42
N MET A 412 -15.64 -12.67 -3.64
CA MET A 412 -16.48 -12.82 -4.85
C MET A 412 -17.32 -14.10 -4.89
N TRP A 413 -16.92 -15.12 -4.14
CA TRP A 413 -17.57 -16.43 -4.11
C TRP A 413 -18.10 -16.81 -2.72
N GLY A 414 -18.09 -15.88 -1.76
CA GLY A 414 -18.70 -16.05 -0.44
C GLY A 414 -18.08 -17.16 0.40
N GLY A 415 -16.78 -17.40 0.26
CA GLY A 415 -16.05 -18.45 0.98
C GLY A 415 -15.08 -19.24 0.11
N PHE A 416 -14.15 -19.90 0.78
CA PHE A 416 -13.38 -21.03 0.24
C PHE A 416 -14.22 -22.32 0.18
N LYS A 417 -13.70 -23.35 -0.53
CA LYS A 417 -14.31 -24.66 -0.77
C LYS A 417 -14.85 -25.31 0.52
N GLY A 418 -16.18 -25.35 0.62
CA GLY A 418 -16.91 -25.86 1.79
C GLY A 418 -18.02 -24.90 2.19
N ASP A 419 -17.70 -23.60 2.23
CA ASP A 419 -18.62 -22.51 2.51
C ASP A 419 -18.99 -21.70 1.24
N SER A 420 -18.10 -21.70 0.24
CA SER A 420 -18.28 -21.04 -1.07
C SER A 420 -19.62 -21.32 -1.75
N ILE A 421 -20.15 -20.31 -2.47
CA ILE A 421 -21.25 -20.47 -3.41
C ILE A 421 -20.88 -21.41 -4.57
N VAL A 422 -19.60 -21.52 -4.92
CA VAL A 422 -19.11 -22.50 -5.89
C VAL A 422 -18.95 -23.85 -5.20
N THR A 423 -19.64 -24.87 -5.72
CA THR A 423 -19.68 -26.22 -5.14
C THR A 423 -18.90 -27.25 -5.95
N ASN A 424 -18.65 -26.99 -7.24
CA ASN A 424 -17.84 -27.83 -8.12
C ASN A 424 -17.33 -27.01 -9.32
N ILE A 425 -16.12 -27.30 -9.77
CA ILE A 425 -15.50 -26.77 -10.98
C ILE A 425 -14.93 -27.96 -11.75
N GLU A 426 -15.62 -28.39 -12.81
CA GLU A 426 -15.29 -29.65 -13.51
C GLU A 426 -14.98 -29.46 -15.00
N LYS A 427 -14.00 -30.24 -15.48
CA LYS A 427 -13.64 -30.35 -16.88
C LYS A 427 -14.64 -31.24 -17.61
N VAL A 428 -15.35 -30.68 -18.58
CA VAL A 428 -16.33 -31.39 -19.43
C VAL A 428 -15.63 -32.02 -20.65
N ASP A 429 -14.72 -31.27 -21.27
CA ASP A 429 -13.79 -31.71 -22.31
C ASP A 429 -12.55 -30.78 -22.32
N ASP A 430 -11.58 -31.01 -23.21
CA ASP A 430 -10.30 -30.26 -23.23
C ASP A 430 -10.47 -28.74 -23.40
N TYR A 431 -11.60 -28.27 -23.94
CA TYR A 431 -11.90 -26.85 -24.12
C TYR A 431 -13.27 -26.46 -23.52
N SER A 432 -13.69 -27.16 -22.45
CA SER A 432 -14.94 -26.88 -21.76
C SER A 432 -14.85 -27.09 -20.26
N VAL A 433 -15.15 -26.04 -19.49
CA VAL A 433 -15.26 -26.10 -18.03
C VAL A 433 -16.70 -25.80 -17.60
N LYS A 434 -17.15 -26.41 -16.51
CA LYS A 434 -18.45 -26.15 -15.90
C LYS A 434 -18.30 -25.80 -14.43
N PHE A 435 -18.89 -24.68 -14.04
CA PHE A 435 -19.10 -24.27 -12.65
C PHE A 435 -20.49 -24.74 -12.20
N THR A 436 -20.59 -25.25 -10.97
CA THR A 436 -21.87 -25.55 -10.31
C THR A 436 -21.96 -24.79 -9.00
N LEU A 437 -23.02 -24.02 -8.84
CA LEU A 437 -23.29 -23.17 -7.68
C LEU A 437 -24.32 -23.82 -6.73
N SER A 438 -24.28 -23.45 -5.46
CA SER A 438 -25.33 -23.81 -4.48
C SER A 438 -26.65 -23.08 -4.74
N GLU A 439 -26.58 -21.83 -5.20
CA GLU A 439 -27.69 -20.96 -5.56
C GLU A 439 -27.27 -20.00 -6.71
N PRO A 440 -28.21 -19.33 -7.42
CA PRO A 440 -27.84 -18.45 -8.53
C PRO A 440 -27.07 -17.21 -8.07
N LEU A 441 -25.97 -16.89 -8.75
CA LEU A 441 -25.17 -15.67 -8.56
C LEU A 441 -25.31 -14.78 -9.79
N ALA A 442 -26.09 -13.69 -9.70
CA ALA A 442 -26.30 -12.77 -10.82
C ALA A 442 -24.99 -12.12 -11.37
N PRO A 443 -24.03 -11.66 -10.54
CA PRO A 443 -22.79 -11.07 -11.04
C PRO A 443 -21.74 -12.07 -11.56
N ILE A 444 -22.01 -13.39 -11.64
CA ILE A 444 -20.99 -14.41 -12.01
C ILE A 444 -20.18 -14.08 -13.27
N LEU A 445 -20.82 -13.52 -14.31
CA LEU A 445 -20.14 -13.13 -15.54
C LEU A 445 -19.27 -11.89 -15.36
N ALA A 446 -19.72 -10.93 -14.54
CA ALA A 446 -18.94 -9.77 -14.18
C ALA A 446 -17.72 -10.19 -13.33
N ASN A 447 -17.89 -11.13 -12.41
CA ASN A 447 -16.81 -11.66 -11.58
C ASN A 447 -15.76 -12.41 -12.42
N LEU A 448 -16.17 -13.29 -13.34
CA LEU A 448 -15.27 -14.03 -14.23
C LEU A 448 -14.59 -13.18 -15.32
N ALA A 449 -14.87 -11.87 -15.35
CA ALA A 449 -14.20 -10.87 -16.19
C ALA A 449 -13.18 -10.02 -15.42
N MET A 450 -13.12 -10.10 -14.08
CA MET A 450 -12.22 -9.28 -13.28
C MET A 450 -10.76 -9.73 -13.44
N PRO A 451 -9.76 -8.83 -13.56
CA PRO A 451 -8.38 -9.21 -13.89
C PRO A 451 -7.69 -10.13 -12.86
N MET A 452 -8.07 -10.08 -11.59
CA MET A 452 -7.57 -10.98 -10.55
C MET A 452 -7.97 -12.46 -10.73
N PHE A 453 -8.92 -12.77 -11.63
CA PHE A 453 -9.20 -14.14 -12.08
C PHE A 453 -8.58 -14.44 -13.45
N SER A 454 -7.47 -13.77 -13.79
CA SER A 454 -6.66 -14.10 -14.95
C SER A 454 -6.02 -15.49 -14.83
N ILE A 455 -5.85 -16.18 -15.96
CA ILE A 455 -5.29 -17.53 -15.97
C ILE A 455 -3.76 -17.44 -16.14
N ALA A 456 -3.02 -17.79 -15.08
CA ALA A 456 -1.57 -17.93 -15.10
C ALA A 456 -1.14 -19.34 -15.56
N SER A 457 0.11 -19.49 -16.02
CA SER A 457 0.65 -20.77 -16.47
C SER A 457 0.76 -21.77 -15.31
N PRO A 458 0.11 -22.96 -15.41
CA PRO A 458 0.32 -24.03 -14.45
C PRO A 458 1.77 -24.52 -14.39
N ALA A 459 2.54 -24.37 -15.48
CA ALA A 459 3.94 -24.79 -15.51
C ALA A 459 4.81 -23.83 -14.70
N ALA A 460 4.62 -22.51 -14.86
CA ALA A 460 5.35 -21.51 -14.09
C ALA A 460 5.07 -21.61 -12.59
N ILE A 461 3.79 -21.74 -12.18
CA ILE A 461 3.43 -21.92 -10.77
C ILE A 461 3.96 -23.26 -10.22
N GLN A 462 4.13 -24.29 -11.06
CA GLN A 462 4.77 -25.56 -10.67
C GLN A 462 6.30 -25.50 -10.59
N GLU A 463 6.94 -24.52 -11.25
CA GLU A 463 8.39 -24.32 -11.25
C GLU A 463 8.84 -23.39 -10.12
N TYR A 464 8.13 -22.28 -9.90
CA TYR A 464 8.48 -21.22 -8.94
C TYR A 464 7.66 -21.26 -7.64
N GLY A 465 6.51 -21.95 -7.61
CA GLY A 465 5.72 -22.12 -6.40
C GLY A 465 5.20 -20.80 -5.82
N ALA A 466 5.54 -20.51 -4.56
CA ALA A 466 5.16 -19.28 -3.88
C ALA A 466 5.87 -18.03 -4.45
N ASP A 467 7.05 -18.20 -5.07
CA ASP A 467 7.85 -17.12 -5.65
C ASP A 467 7.28 -16.61 -6.99
N TYR A 468 6.24 -17.26 -7.54
CA TYR A 468 5.54 -16.79 -8.72
C TYR A 468 4.88 -15.42 -8.45
N GLY A 469 5.20 -14.42 -9.28
CA GLY A 469 4.79 -13.03 -9.08
C GLY A 469 5.82 -12.13 -8.38
N THR A 470 6.88 -12.67 -7.77
CA THR A 470 7.96 -11.84 -7.17
C THR A 470 8.79 -11.10 -8.24
N PRO A 471 9.60 -10.08 -7.87
CA PRO A 471 10.48 -9.39 -8.82
C PRO A 471 11.44 -10.29 -9.62
N GLU A 472 11.91 -11.41 -9.03
CA GLU A 472 12.80 -12.37 -9.71
C GLU A 472 12.07 -13.19 -10.80
N VAL A 473 10.75 -13.40 -10.68
CA VAL A 473 9.98 -14.34 -11.51
C VAL A 473 8.97 -13.63 -12.43
N GLY A 474 8.30 -12.60 -11.92
CA GLY A 474 7.20 -11.92 -12.60
C GLY A 474 6.03 -12.83 -12.94
N TYR A 475 5.38 -12.56 -14.08
CA TYR A 475 4.19 -13.29 -14.55
C TYR A 475 4.46 -14.15 -15.80
N VAL A 476 3.72 -15.25 -15.92
CA VAL A 476 3.67 -16.08 -17.15
C VAL A 476 2.21 -16.36 -17.48
N CYS A 477 1.68 -15.62 -18.46
CA CYS A 477 0.25 -15.54 -18.76
C CYS A 477 0.01 -15.74 -20.29
N THR A 478 -1.15 -15.33 -20.80
CA THR A 478 -1.60 -15.51 -22.20
C THR A 478 -1.74 -14.20 -23.01
N GLY A 479 -1.48 -13.05 -22.37
CA GLY A 479 -1.80 -11.71 -22.86
C GLY A 479 -0.85 -11.11 -23.91
N PRO A 480 -1.12 -9.86 -24.33
CA PRO A 480 -0.47 -9.20 -25.47
C PRO A 480 0.99 -8.78 -25.20
N PHE A 481 1.39 -8.58 -23.96
CA PHE A 481 2.77 -8.33 -23.56
C PHE A 481 3.27 -9.42 -22.61
N LYS A 482 4.58 -9.58 -22.53
CA LYS A 482 5.28 -10.58 -21.71
C LYS A 482 6.18 -9.84 -20.73
N PHE A 483 6.29 -10.38 -19.51
CA PHE A 483 7.27 -9.93 -18.53
C PHE A 483 8.71 -10.01 -19.09
N VAL A 484 9.57 -9.07 -18.68
CA VAL A 484 11.01 -9.10 -18.95
C VAL A 484 11.80 -8.97 -17.65
N GLU A 485 11.57 -7.90 -16.91
CA GLU A 485 12.24 -7.63 -15.64
C GLU A 485 11.37 -6.72 -14.76
N TRP A 486 11.62 -6.77 -13.45
CA TRP A 486 11.11 -5.83 -12.46
C TRP A 486 12.29 -5.42 -11.59
N VAL A 487 12.71 -4.16 -11.73
CA VAL A 487 13.62 -3.49 -10.79
C VAL A 487 12.71 -2.76 -9.80
N THR A 488 12.63 -3.29 -8.58
CA THR A 488 11.77 -2.75 -7.53
C THR A 488 12.04 -1.26 -7.28
N ASP A 489 10.98 -0.49 -7.02
CA ASP A 489 10.95 0.97 -6.83
C ASP A 489 11.52 1.84 -7.98
N ASP A 490 11.98 1.25 -9.09
CA ASP A 490 12.41 1.95 -10.31
C ASP A 490 11.48 1.63 -11.50
N HIS A 491 11.42 0.39 -12.00
CA HIS A 491 10.58 0.07 -13.15
C HIS A 491 10.22 -1.41 -13.36
N THR A 492 9.15 -1.66 -14.12
CA THR A 492 8.81 -2.96 -14.71
C THR A 492 8.83 -2.90 -16.23
N THR A 493 9.63 -3.74 -16.89
CA THR A 493 9.72 -3.84 -18.35
C THR A 493 8.88 -5.01 -18.88
N MET A 494 8.12 -4.77 -19.96
CA MET A 494 7.35 -5.78 -20.67
C MET A 494 7.50 -5.61 -22.19
N VAL A 495 7.51 -6.71 -22.94
CA VAL A 495 7.66 -6.70 -24.42
C VAL A 495 6.52 -7.41 -25.13
N ARG A 496 6.19 -6.95 -26.35
CA ARG A 496 5.11 -7.50 -27.17
C ARG A 496 5.24 -9.02 -27.37
N SER A 497 4.13 -9.74 -27.22
CA SER A 497 4.04 -11.17 -27.52
C SER A 497 3.72 -11.38 -29.00
N GLU A 498 4.66 -11.96 -29.77
CA GLU A 498 4.44 -12.33 -31.17
C GLU A 498 3.37 -13.43 -31.35
N ASP A 499 3.20 -14.28 -30.33
CA ASP A 499 2.25 -15.41 -30.30
C ASP A 499 0.91 -15.06 -29.63
N TYR A 500 0.59 -13.77 -29.42
CA TYR A 500 -0.70 -13.38 -28.82
C TYR A 500 -1.89 -13.85 -29.66
N TRP A 501 -2.92 -14.36 -28.98
CA TRP A 501 -4.11 -14.94 -29.61
C TRP A 501 -5.07 -13.90 -30.21
N GLY A 502 -4.97 -12.63 -29.79
CA GLY A 502 -5.80 -11.52 -30.23
C GLY A 502 -5.04 -10.49 -31.09
N GLU A 503 -5.70 -9.37 -31.39
CA GLU A 503 -5.08 -8.26 -32.13
C GLU A 503 -4.35 -7.28 -31.18
N ILE A 504 -3.19 -6.77 -31.62
CA ILE A 504 -2.41 -5.70 -30.96
C ILE A 504 -2.32 -4.52 -31.96
N PRO A 505 -3.37 -3.68 -32.07
CA PRO A 505 -3.48 -2.67 -33.12
C PRO A 505 -2.58 -1.44 -32.93
N GLY A 506 -2.07 -1.20 -31.72
CA GLY A 506 -1.11 -0.13 -31.44
C GLY A 506 0.31 -0.45 -31.95
N ASN A 507 1.24 0.51 -31.91
CA ASN A 507 2.62 0.36 -32.41
C ASN A 507 3.69 0.01 -31.35
N VAL A 508 3.33 -0.01 -30.06
CA VAL A 508 4.26 -0.22 -28.93
C VAL A 508 4.87 -1.63 -28.93
N GLU A 509 6.19 -1.75 -29.02
CA GLU A 509 6.94 -3.00 -28.87
C GLU A 509 7.38 -3.25 -27.42
N THR A 510 7.63 -2.20 -26.64
CA THR A 510 8.05 -2.27 -25.23
C THR A 510 7.22 -1.34 -24.36
N ILE A 511 6.73 -1.84 -23.22
CA ILE A 511 6.14 -1.04 -22.15
C ILE A 511 7.16 -0.98 -21.02
N ILE A 512 7.37 0.21 -20.46
CA ILE A 512 8.05 0.42 -19.18
C ILE A 512 7.04 1.08 -18.26
N ILE A 513 6.83 0.53 -17.07
CA ILE A 513 6.07 1.20 -16.01
C ILE A 513 7.08 1.67 -14.97
N ARG A 514 7.33 2.98 -14.90
CA ARG A 514 8.37 3.61 -14.07
C ARG A 514 7.76 4.16 -12.78
N THR A 515 8.31 3.77 -11.64
CA THR A 515 7.94 4.26 -10.32
C THR A 515 8.62 5.61 -10.08
N ILE A 516 7.83 6.65 -9.81
CA ILE A 516 8.30 8.00 -9.43
C ILE A 516 7.34 8.50 -8.35
N PRO A 517 7.66 8.31 -7.05
CA PRO A 517 6.68 8.52 -5.98
C PRO A 517 6.17 9.96 -5.87
N ASP A 518 7.05 10.97 -5.87
CA ASP A 518 6.62 12.37 -5.85
C ASP A 518 5.87 12.74 -7.14
N ASN A 519 4.65 13.24 -6.98
CA ASN A 519 3.78 13.70 -8.05
C ASN A 519 4.43 14.80 -8.89
N SER A 520 5.17 15.70 -8.24
CA SER A 520 5.80 16.87 -8.85
C SER A 520 6.95 16.45 -9.77
N ALA A 521 7.85 15.60 -9.26
CA ALA A 521 8.92 14.97 -10.02
C ALA A 521 8.38 14.10 -11.17
N ARG A 522 7.28 13.37 -10.95
CA ARG A 522 6.61 12.58 -11.99
C ARG A 522 6.04 13.46 -13.11
N PHE A 523 5.48 14.63 -12.79
CA PHE A 523 5.05 15.61 -13.78
C PHE A 523 6.22 16.30 -14.50
N LEU A 524 7.31 16.61 -13.79
CA LEU A 524 8.54 17.14 -14.41
C LEU A 524 9.17 16.13 -15.38
N ALA A 525 9.18 14.83 -15.05
CA ALA A 525 9.64 13.77 -15.95
C ALA A 525 8.78 13.66 -17.22
N LEU A 526 7.47 13.89 -17.12
CA LEU A 526 6.57 13.97 -18.29
C LEU A 526 6.88 15.20 -19.16
N GLN A 527 7.12 16.36 -18.54
CA GLN A 527 7.52 17.59 -19.24
C GLN A 527 8.90 17.49 -19.89
N ALA A 528 9.83 16.74 -19.29
CA ALA A 528 11.15 16.43 -19.86
C ALA A 528 11.09 15.41 -21.01
N GLY A 529 10.00 14.64 -21.12
CA GLY A 529 9.85 13.56 -22.10
C GLY A 529 10.53 12.25 -21.69
N GLU A 530 10.84 12.07 -20.40
CA GLU A 530 11.36 10.82 -19.83
C GLU A 530 10.27 9.76 -19.62
N ILE A 531 9.02 10.21 -19.47
CA ILE A 531 7.83 9.36 -19.46
C ILE A 531 6.81 9.88 -20.49
N ASP A 532 5.95 9.01 -20.98
CA ASP A 532 4.90 9.29 -21.98
C ASP A 532 3.55 9.64 -21.36
N ALA A 533 3.30 9.10 -20.16
CA ALA A 533 2.04 9.22 -19.45
C ALA A 533 2.25 9.15 -17.93
N LEU A 534 1.30 9.69 -17.16
CA LEU A 534 1.19 9.48 -15.71
C LEU A 534 -0.26 9.50 -15.24
N GLU A 535 -0.46 9.07 -14.00
CA GLU A 535 -1.66 9.37 -13.22
C GLU A 535 -1.34 10.06 -11.88
N GLN A 536 -2.40 10.52 -11.20
CA GLN A 536 -2.34 11.12 -9.85
C GLN A 536 -1.43 12.36 -9.75
N ALA A 537 -1.55 13.28 -10.71
CA ALA A 537 -0.90 14.59 -10.64
C ALA A 537 -1.58 15.53 -9.62
N ASN A 538 -0.84 16.54 -9.15
CA ASN A 538 -1.38 17.59 -8.28
C ASN A 538 -2.32 18.53 -9.08
N ILE A 539 -3.13 19.33 -8.38
CA ILE A 539 -4.14 20.21 -9.00
C ILE A 539 -3.48 21.30 -9.85
N GLU A 540 -2.35 21.84 -9.40
CA GLU A 540 -1.52 22.82 -10.12
C GLU A 540 -0.94 22.23 -11.42
N ASP A 541 -0.48 20.98 -11.36
CA ASP A 541 0.12 20.27 -12.50
C ASP A 541 -0.93 19.93 -13.57
N LEU A 542 -2.15 19.59 -13.15
CA LEU A 542 -3.30 19.41 -14.04
C LEU A 542 -3.66 20.71 -14.77
N ALA A 543 -3.73 21.84 -14.06
CA ALA A 543 -3.95 23.16 -14.67
C ALA A 543 -2.79 23.60 -15.58
N SER A 544 -1.56 23.15 -15.29
CA SER A 544 -0.38 23.34 -16.13
C SER A 544 -0.47 22.53 -17.43
N ALA A 545 -0.90 21.26 -17.35
CA ALA A 545 -1.11 20.38 -18.49
C ALA A 545 -2.26 20.83 -19.40
N GLU A 546 -3.39 21.26 -18.83
CA GLU A 546 -4.51 21.87 -19.58
C GLU A 546 -4.10 23.14 -20.35
N GLY A 547 -3.05 23.83 -19.90
CA GLY A 547 -2.48 25.01 -20.54
C GLY A 547 -1.35 24.74 -21.54
N SER A 548 -0.96 23.47 -21.73
CA SER A 548 0.18 23.08 -22.58
C SER A 548 -0.22 22.91 -24.06
N ASP A 549 0.69 23.25 -24.98
CA ASP A 549 0.61 22.87 -26.40
C ASP A 549 1.18 21.44 -26.64
N ASP A 550 1.89 20.85 -25.67
CA ASP A 550 2.66 19.60 -25.79
C ASP A 550 2.06 18.41 -25.01
N LEU A 551 1.11 18.66 -24.10
CA LEU A 551 0.44 17.63 -23.28
C LEU A 551 -1.08 17.60 -23.52
N TYR A 552 -1.74 16.50 -23.13
CA TYR A 552 -3.20 16.42 -23.01
C TYR A 552 -3.62 15.63 -21.76
N VAL A 553 -4.83 15.90 -21.25
CA VAL A 553 -5.44 15.19 -20.12
C VAL A 553 -6.61 14.33 -20.59
N LEU A 554 -6.67 13.08 -20.13
CA LEU A 554 -7.86 12.24 -20.16
C LEU A 554 -8.36 12.00 -18.74
N THR A 555 -9.61 11.54 -18.61
CA THR A 555 -10.20 11.14 -17.33
C THR A 555 -10.60 9.67 -17.35
N ARG A 556 -10.30 8.94 -16.28
CA ARG A 556 -10.92 7.66 -15.99
C ARG A 556 -12.38 7.89 -15.61
N PRO A 557 -13.36 7.12 -16.12
CA PRO A 557 -14.73 7.17 -15.61
C PRO A 557 -14.77 6.91 -14.11
N ALA A 558 -15.47 7.75 -13.35
CA ALA A 558 -15.46 7.74 -11.88
C ALA A 558 -16.21 6.54 -11.26
N LEU A 559 -15.70 5.31 -11.43
CA LEU A 559 -16.25 4.10 -10.80
C LEU A 559 -15.88 4.02 -9.32
N ASN A 560 -15.99 5.12 -8.59
CA ASN A 560 -15.47 5.26 -7.23
C ASN A 560 -16.29 6.21 -6.38
N THR A 561 -16.10 6.15 -5.07
CA THR A 561 -16.82 6.98 -4.10
C THR A 561 -16.01 7.14 -2.82
N GLY A 562 -15.76 8.39 -2.42
CA GLY A 562 -15.17 8.76 -1.13
C GLY A 562 -16.27 9.10 -0.13
N TYR A 563 -16.16 8.59 1.09
CA TYR A 563 -17.17 8.79 2.14
C TYR A 563 -16.54 8.95 3.54
N LEU A 564 -17.35 9.44 4.48
CA LEU A 564 -17.07 9.42 5.91
C LEU A 564 -18.04 8.43 6.57
N ALA A 565 -17.52 7.39 7.21
CA ALA A 565 -18.32 6.34 7.85
C ALA A 565 -18.39 6.51 9.38
N PHE A 566 -19.38 5.88 10.00
CA PHE A 566 -19.66 5.92 11.44
C PHE A 566 -19.31 4.58 12.09
N ASN A 567 -18.71 4.60 13.29
CA ASN A 567 -18.64 3.41 14.15
C ASN A 567 -19.82 3.37 15.13
N TYR A 568 -20.83 2.55 14.84
CA TYR A 568 -22.10 2.40 15.56
C TYR A 568 -21.99 1.84 16.99
N ARG A 569 -20.78 1.49 17.47
CA ARG A 569 -20.52 1.33 18.91
C ARG A 569 -20.64 2.64 19.68
N ILE A 570 -20.51 3.78 19.00
CA ILE A 570 -20.83 5.11 19.52
C ILE A 570 -22.36 5.26 19.60
N GLN A 571 -22.89 5.45 20.81
CA GLN A 571 -24.33 5.52 21.06
C GLN A 571 -24.97 6.70 20.35
N GLU A 572 -24.27 7.84 20.29
CA GLU A 572 -24.68 9.07 19.60
C GLU A 572 -24.95 8.80 18.10
N PHE A 573 -24.16 7.93 17.46
CA PHE A 573 -24.30 7.58 16.05
C PHE A 573 -25.44 6.62 15.75
N ASN A 574 -26.16 6.11 16.75
CA ASN A 574 -27.36 5.32 16.53
C ASN A 574 -28.58 6.22 16.20
N ASP A 575 -28.58 7.49 16.63
CA ASP A 575 -29.63 8.45 16.27
C ASP A 575 -29.44 8.97 14.83
N PRO A 576 -30.42 8.82 13.92
CA PRO A 576 -30.34 9.39 12.58
C PRO A 576 -30.20 10.90 12.55
N LEU A 577 -30.72 11.64 13.54
CA LEU A 577 -30.62 13.10 13.60
C LEU A 577 -29.17 13.56 13.82
N VAL A 578 -28.36 12.79 14.57
CA VAL A 578 -26.92 13.06 14.75
C VAL A 578 -26.16 12.80 13.44
N ARG A 579 -26.50 11.71 12.72
CA ARG A 579 -25.89 11.41 11.42
C ARG A 579 -26.28 12.44 10.35
N GLU A 580 -27.55 12.88 10.33
CA GLU A 580 -28.04 13.97 9.47
C GLU A 580 -27.33 15.29 9.79
N ALA A 581 -27.12 15.62 11.08
CA ALA A 581 -26.39 16.82 11.49
C ALA A 581 -24.93 16.80 11.00
N ILE A 582 -24.22 15.68 11.16
CA ILE A 582 -22.85 15.50 10.69
C ILE A 582 -22.79 15.63 9.16
N ALA A 583 -23.77 15.06 8.44
CA ALA A 583 -23.83 15.15 6.99
C ALA A 583 -24.19 16.56 6.46
N ALA A 584 -25.05 17.30 7.17
CA ALA A 584 -25.45 18.67 6.82
C ALA A 584 -24.40 19.73 7.22
N ALA A 585 -23.51 19.40 8.16
CA ALA A 585 -22.41 20.26 8.57
C ALA A 585 -21.24 20.30 7.57
N ILE A 586 -21.14 19.36 6.63
CA ILE A 586 -20.01 19.23 5.70
C ILE A 586 -20.32 19.87 4.35
N ASP A 587 -19.53 20.85 3.93
CA ASP A 587 -19.65 21.50 2.62
C ASP A 587 -18.93 20.66 1.55
N LYS A 588 -19.64 19.66 1.04
CA LYS A 588 -19.13 18.74 0.02
C LYS A 588 -18.73 19.44 -1.27
N GLN A 589 -19.44 20.50 -1.66
CA GLN A 589 -19.06 21.26 -2.87
C GLN A 589 -17.80 22.06 -2.62
N GLY A 590 -17.67 22.70 -1.44
CA GLY A 590 -16.43 23.35 -1.03
C GLY A 590 -15.23 22.40 -0.96
N LEU A 591 -15.43 21.14 -0.55
CA LEU A 591 -14.39 20.10 -0.61
C LEU A 591 -14.03 19.70 -2.05
N VAL A 592 -15.02 19.50 -2.93
CA VAL A 592 -14.78 19.18 -4.35
C VAL A 592 -14.04 20.32 -5.06
N ASP A 593 -14.53 21.55 -4.93
CA ASP A 593 -13.96 22.75 -5.54
C ASP A 593 -12.51 23.03 -5.08
N ALA A 594 -12.17 22.66 -3.84
CA ALA A 594 -10.85 22.89 -3.26
C ALA A 594 -9.83 21.78 -3.58
N PHE A 595 -10.24 20.50 -3.52
CA PHE A 595 -9.31 19.36 -3.51
C PHE A 595 -9.40 18.42 -4.72
N TYR A 596 -10.44 18.54 -5.56
CA TYR A 596 -10.64 17.65 -6.73
C TYR A 596 -10.56 18.42 -8.07
N GLY A 597 -10.47 19.76 -8.03
CA GLY A 597 -10.45 20.61 -9.21
C GLY A 597 -11.65 20.38 -10.14
N GLY A 598 -11.41 20.35 -11.45
CA GLY A 598 -12.45 20.07 -12.45
C GLY A 598 -12.88 18.60 -12.57
N TYR A 599 -12.35 17.71 -11.72
CA TYR A 599 -12.42 16.26 -11.90
C TYR A 599 -13.35 15.55 -10.90
N GLY A 600 -13.73 16.23 -9.81
CA GLY A 600 -14.65 15.71 -8.80
C GLY A 600 -16.13 16.04 -9.08
N GLU A 601 -17.03 15.16 -8.62
CA GLU A 601 -18.47 15.35 -8.56
C GLU A 601 -18.97 15.04 -7.13
N VAL A 602 -19.87 15.84 -6.58
CA VAL A 602 -20.41 15.62 -5.22
C VAL A 602 -21.27 14.34 -5.19
N ALA A 603 -20.93 13.41 -4.30
CA ALA A 603 -21.67 12.16 -4.17
C ALA A 603 -23.01 12.37 -3.44
N THR A 604 -24.12 12.06 -4.11
CA THR A 604 -25.47 12.13 -3.53
C THR A 604 -25.87 10.85 -2.78
N GLN A 605 -25.30 9.72 -3.19
CA GLN A 605 -25.55 8.36 -2.71
C GLN A 605 -24.27 7.51 -2.85
N PHE A 606 -24.32 6.19 -2.66
CA PHE A 606 -23.12 5.38 -2.71
C PHE A 606 -22.63 5.06 -4.13
N LEU A 607 -23.54 4.62 -5.00
CA LEU A 607 -23.29 4.28 -6.41
C LEU A 607 -22.99 5.54 -7.25
N PRO A 608 -21.93 5.53 -8.08
CA PRO A 608 -21.67 6.62 -9.04
C PRO A 608 -22.77 6.75 -10.12
N PRO A 609 -23.03 7.96 -10.66
CA PRO A 609 -24.17 8.23 -11.56
C PRO A 609 -24.31 7.40 -12.84
N PHE A 610 -23.23 6.75 -13.32
CA PHE A 610 -23.29 5.87 -14.50
C PHE A 610 -23.44 4.38 -14.16
N VAL A 611 -23.36 4.00 -12.87
CA VAL A 611 -23.63 2.63 -12.44
C VAL A 611 -25.13 2.42 -12.39
N TRP A 612 -25.62 1.40 -13.09
CA TRP A 612 -27.04 1.08 -13.14
C TRP A 612 -27.56 0.70 -11.74
N GLY A 613 -28.73 1.20 -11.34
CA GLY A 613 -29.22 1.08 -9.94
C GLY A 613 -28.92 2.30 -9.06
N HIS A 614 -28.07 3.23 -9.50
CA HIS A 614 -28.04 4.59 -8.96
C HIS A 614 -29.44 5.23 -9.11
N ASN A 615 -29.99 5.74 -8.01
CA ASN A 615 -31.32 6.32 -7.91
C ASN A 615 -31.27 7.84 -8.16
N PRO A 616 -31.72 8.34 -9.33
CA PRO A 616 -31.52 9.74 -9.72
C PRO A 616 -32.42 10.73 -8.98
N ASP A 617 -33.42 10.28 -8.21
CA ASP A 617 -34.25 11.15 -7.37
C ASP A 617 -33.54 11.52 -6.05
N LEU A 618 -32.45 10.84 -5.68
CA LEU A 618 -31.66 11.13 -4.48
C LEU A 618 -30.69 12.30 -4.70
N GLN A 619 -30.83 13.35 -3.90
CA GLN A 619 -30.01 14.57 -3.99
C GLN A 619 -28.89 14.63 -2.93
N GLY A 620 -28.83 13.67 -2.02
CA GLY A 620 -27.93 13.68 -0.85
C GLY A 620 -28.35 14.70 0.22
N VAL A 621 -27.83 14.52 1.45
CA VAL A 621 -27.95 15.55 2.49
C VAL A 621 -27.21 16.81 2.02
N GLN A 622 -27.90 17.95 2.08
CA GLN A 622 -27.41 19.26 1.64
C GLN A 622 -26.63 19.95 2.76
N TYR A 623 -25.66 20.80 2.39
CA TYR A 623 -24.94 21.64 3.34
C TYR A 623 -25.86 22.72 3.93
N ASP A 624 -26.14 22.61 5.23
CA ASP A 624 -26.93 23.56 6.01
C ASP A 624 -26.47 23.55 7.49
N PRO A 625 -25.48 24.38 7.87
CA PRO A 625 -24.98 24.48 9.24
C PRO A 625 -26.03 24.92 10.27
N ASP A 626 -26.99 25.76 9.88
CA ASP A 626 -28.07 26.19 10.78
C ASP A 626 -28.97 24.98 11.09
N ARG A 627 -29.33 24.17 10.08
CA ARG A 627 -30.10 22.93 10.29
C ARG A 627 -29.30 21.87 11.06
N ALA A 628 -27.99 21.77 10.88
CA ALA A 628 -27.15 20.87 11.68
C ALA A 628 -27.23 21.19 13.18
N VAL A 629 -27.20 22.47 13.56
CA VAL A 629 -27.38 22.90 14.97
C VAL A 629 -28.80 22.66 15.49
N GLU A 630 -29.83 22.81 14.64
CA GLU A 630 -31.20 22.40 14.99
C GLU A 630 -31.30 20.89 15.23
N LEU A 631 -30.72 20.06 14.36
CA LEU A 631 -30.73 18.60 14.46
C LEU A 631 -30.04 18.09 15.73
N LEU A 632 -28.86 18.64 16.07
CA LEU A 632 -28.19 18.33 17.35
C LEU A 632 -29.07 18.72 18.55
N THR A 633 -29.75 19.87 18.48
CA THR A 633 -30.69 20.33 19.52
C THR A 633 -31.91 19.40 19.64
N GLU A 634 -32.45 18.90 18.51
CA GLU A 634 -33.56 17.95 18.46
C GLU A 634 -33.16 16.56 19.01
N ALA A 635 -31.93 16.11 18.74
CA ALA A 635 -31.32 14.87 19.25
C ALA A 635 -30.93 14.94 20.75
N GLY A 636 -30.86 16.15 21.33
CA GLY A 636 -30.58 16.35 22.76
C GLY A 636 -29.16 16.85 23.09
N TYR A 637 -28.40 17.30 22.09
CA TYR A 637 -27.03 17.82 22.19
C TYR A 637 -26.97 19.34 21.89
N PRO A 638 -27.71 20.20 22.63
CA PRO A 638 -27.82 21.64 22.33
C PRO A 638 -26.53 22.44 22.55
N ASP A 639 -25.56 21.87 23.28
CA ASP A 639 -24.23 22.44 23.51
C ASP A 639 -23.16 21.82 22.58
N GLY A 640 -23.56 20.98 21.62
CA GLY A 640 -22.67 20.27 20.70
C GLY A 640 -22.27 18.85 21.13
N ILE A 641 -21.35 18.24 20.40
CA ILE A 641 -20.75 16.92 20.68
C ILE A 641 -19.22 17.08 20.70
N SER A 642 -18.53 16.41 21.61
CA SER A 642 -17.05 16.48 21.75
C SER A 642 -16.49 15.28 22.49
N GLU A 643 -17.23 14.78 23.47
CA GLU A 643 -17.10 13.41 23.99
C GLU A 643 -18.29 12.59 23.49
N VAL A 644 -18.09 11.28 23.32
CA VAL A 644 -19.07 10.29 22.86
C VAL A 644 -19.07 9.08 23.79
N THR A 645 -20.19 8.36 23.82
CA THR A 645 -20.45 7.22 24.71
C THR A 645 -20.38 5.91 23.94
N LEU A 646 -19.61 4.94 24.42
CA LEU A 646 -19.52 3.61 23.81
C LEU A 646 -20.62 2.66 24.32
N ASP A 647 -20.83 1.56 23.61
CA ASP A 647 -21.77 0.48 23.94
C ASP A 647 -21.60 -0.12 25.35
N ASP A 648 -20.38 -0.13 25.90
CA ASP A 648 -20.08 -0.54 27.27
C ASP A 648 -20.37 0.53 28.35
N GLY A 649 -20.71 1.75 27.91
CA GLY A 649 -20.97 2.91 28.77
C GLY A 649 -19.72 3.69 29.20
N SER A 650 -18.55 3.40 28.63
CA SER A 650 -17.38 4.28 28.69
C SER A 650 -17.56 5.52 27.79
N THR A 651 -16.68 6.50 27.95
CA THR A 651 -16.73 7.77 27.21
C THR A 651 -15.33 8.15 26.73
N MET A 652 -15.23 8.67 25.51
CA MET A 652 -13.99 9.09 24.87
C MET A 652 -14.21 10.37 24.04
N PRO A 653 -13.15 11.13 23.68
CA PRO A 653 -13.26 12.19 22.68
C PRO A 653 -13.81 11.63 21.36
N LEU A 654 -14.65 12.40 20.68
CA LEU A 654 -15.05 12.06 19.30
C LEU A 654 -13.82 12.19 18.39
N THR A 655 -13.45 11.11 17.71
CA THR A 655 -12.32 11.08 16.78
C THR A 655 -12.80 11.07 15.32
N LEU A 656 -12.06 11.73 14.44
CA LEU A 656 -12.14 11.64 12.98
C LEU A 656 -10.80 11.09 12.46
N TYR A 657 -10.83 9.83 12.02
CA TYR A 657 -9.70 9.16 11.40
C TYR A 657 -9.61 9.54 9.91
N TYR A 658 -8.49 10.13 9.50
CA TYR A 658 -8.19 10.42 8.10
C TYR A 658 -7.22 9.38 7.54
N MET A 659 -7.24 9.18 6.22
CA MET A 659 -6.44 8.11 5.61
C MET A 659 -4.95 8.51 5.49
N PRO A 660 -4.02 7.58 5.73
CA PRO A 660 -2.57 7.82 5.61
C PRO A 660 -2.03 7.90 4.18
N VAL A 661 -2.82 7.59 3.15
CA VAL A 661 -2.37 7.52 1.76
C VAL A 661 -3.39 8.12 0.79
N VAL A 662 -2.89 8.78 -0.25
CA VAL A 662 -3.69 9.24 -1.39
C VAL A 662 -4.40 8.04 -2.04
N ARG A 663 -5.67 8.23 -2.42
CA ARG A 663 -6.45 7.23 -3.17
C ARG A 663 -7.18 7.93 -4.31
N PHE A 664 -7.50 7.19 -5.37
CA PHE A 664 -8.25 7.74 -6.51
C PHE A 664 -9.62 8.37 -6.12
N TYR A 665 -10.19 8.04 -4.96
CA TYR A 665 -11.43 8.65 -4.41
C TYR A 665 -11.21 9.74 -3.36
N TYR A 666 -9.97 9.97 -2.89
CA TYR A 666 -9.58 11.04 -1.96
C TYR A 666 -8.16 11.52 -2.35
N PRO A 667 -8.03 12.58 -3.16
CA PRO A 667 -6.74 13.03 -3.69
C PRO A 667 -5.82 13.66 -2.62
N ASP A 668 -6.40 14.24 -1.58
CA ASP A 668 -5.69 14.77 -0.40
C ASP A 668 -6.50 14.41 0.87
N PRO A 669 -6.31 13.22 1.45
CA PRO A 669 -7.14 12.77 2.57
C PRO A 669 -6.92 13.60 3.85
N GLU A 670 -5.72 14.09 4.09
CA GLU A 670 -5.37 14.85 5.30
C GLU A 670 -6.02 16.23 5.28
N ALA A 671 -5.82 17.05 4.23
CA ALA A 671 -6.41 18.38 4.18
C ALA A 671 -7.94 18.35 4.00
N ILE A 672 -8.48 17.32 3.31
CA ILE A 672 -9.93 17.05 3.31
C ILE A 672 -10.43 16.73 4.73
N GLY A 673 -9.65 15.97 5.52
CA GLY A 673 -9.94 15.66 6.92
C GLY A 673 -9.92 16.89 7.81
N GLU A 674 -8.90 17.75 7.68
CA GLU A 674 -8.82 19.04 8.37
C GLU A 674 -10.02 19.93 8.04
N ALA A 675 -10.39 20.02 6.76
CA ALA A 675 -11.54 20.80 6.31
C ALA A 675 -12.86 20.27 6.88
N MET A 676 -13.07 18.95 6.91
CA MET A 676 -14.23 18.34 7.58
C MET A 676 -14.26 18.65 9.09
N ALA A 677 -13.12 18.52 9.78
CA ALA A 677 -13.03 18.82 11.21
C ALA A 677 -13.33 20.30 11.53
N ALA A 678 -12.84 21.23 10.70
CA ALA A 678 -13.14 22.66 10.83
C ALA A 678 -14.63 22.98 10.58
N GLN A 679 -15.26 22.33 9.59
CA GLN A 679 -16.68 22.45 9.29
C GLN A 679 -17.57 21.89 10.42
N LEU A 680 -17.22 20.72 10.95
CA LEU A 680 -17.89 20.10 12.10
C LEU A 680 -17.76 20.95 13.38
N ALA A 681 -16.57 21.48 13.67
CA ALA A 681 -16.34 22.36 14.82
C ALA A 681 -17.18 23.65 14.74
N ALA A 682 -17.46 24.17 13.53
CA ALA A 682 -18.28 25.36 13.34
C ALA A 682 -19.76 25.19 13.77
N VAL A 683 -20.27 23.95 13.79
CA VAL A 683 -21.61 23.61 14.32
C VAL A 683 -21.58 23.02 15.74
N GLY A 684 -20.41 23.00 16.39
CA GLY A 684 -20.21 22.47 17.74
C GLY A 684 -19.92 20.98 17.83
N ILE A 685 -19.58 20.32 16.72
CA ILE A 685 -19.10 18.93 16.69
C ILE A 685 -17.57 18.96 16.67
N ASN A 686 -16.94 19.00 17.86
CA ASN A 686 -15.49 19.06 17.96
C ASN A 686 -14.90 17.66 17.87
N VAL A 687 -14.05 17.41 16.87
CA VAL A 687 -13.37 16.12 16.66
C VAL A 687 -11.88 16.21 17.00
N LYS A 688 -11.31 15.13 17.52
CA LYS A 688 -9.86 14.87 17.45
C LYS A 688 -9.55 14.34 16.05
N LEU A 689 -8.66 14.99 15.30
CA LEU A 689 -8.08 14.38 14.10
C LEU A 689 -7.04 13.33 14.50
N GLU A 690 -7.03 12.20 13.80
CA GLU A 690 -6.12 11.09 14.11
C GLU A 690 -5.68 10.32 12.86
N LEU A 691 -4.37 10.13 12.74
CA LEU A 691 -3.72 9.28 11.74
C LEU A 691 -3.51 7.89 12.36
N ALA A 692 -4.22 6.87 11.86
CA ALA A 692 -4.19 5.52 12.43
C ALA A 692 -3.17 4.62 11.71
N GLY A 693 -1.88 4.91 11.92
CA GLY A 693 -0.76 4.14 11.38
C GLY A 693 -0.58 4.29 9.87
N ASP A 694 0.04 3.30 9.24
CA ASP A 694 0.12 3.17 7.78
C ASP A 694 -1.19 2.61 7.19
N TRP A 695 -1.25 2.46 5.86
CA TRP A 695 -2.49 1.99 5.21
C TRP A 695 -2.87 0.55 5.56
N ALA A 696 -1.90 -0.33 5.82
CA ALA A 696 -2.15 -1.69 6.25
C ALA A 696 -2.76 -1.72 7.66
N THR A 697 -2.18 -0.95 8.59
CA THR A 697 -2.68 -0.74 9.96
C THR A 697 -4.09 -0.14 9.93
N TYR A 698 -4.31 0.90 9.13
CA TYR A 698 -5.61 1.55 8.97
C TYR A 698 -6.69 0.58 8.50
N LEU A 699 -6.36 -0.28 7.51
CA LEU A 699 -7.29 -1.29 7.00
C LEU A 699 -7.52 -2.45 7.97
N ASP A 700 -6.53 -2.87 8.76
CA ASP A 700 -6.72 -3.89 9.79
C ASP A 700 -7.57 -3.36 10.96
N MET A 701 -7.24 -2.18 11.49
CA MET A 701 -8.09 -1.49 12.48
C MET A 701 -9.52 -1.28 11.95
N ARG A 702 -9.69 -1.00 10.66
CA ARG A 702 -11.00 -0.94 10.01
C ARG A 702 -11.67 -2.31 10.00
N ARG A 703 -11.00 -3.38 9.56
CA ARG A 703 -11.52 -4.77 9.51
C ARG A 703 -11.97 -5.25 10.90
N ASN A 704 -11.21 -4.91 11.93
CA ASN A 704 -11.44 -5.29 13.33
C ASN A 704 -12.41 -4.35 14.08
N GLY A 705 -12.82 -3.23 13.46
CA GLY A 705 -13.79 -2.27 14.02
C GLY A 705 -13.21 -1.32 15.08
N GLU A 706 -11.90 -1.15 15.08
CA GLU A 706 -11.09 -0.40 16.05
C GLU A 706 -10.91 1.09 15.70
N LEU A 707 -11.30 1.50 14.48
CA LEU A 707 -11.53 2.91 14.14
C LEU A 707 -12.80 3.41 14.84
N VAL A 708 -12.73 3.64 16.15
CA VAL A 708 -13.87 4.03 17.01
C VAL A 708 -14.13 5.53 16.91
N GLY A 709 -14.76 5.94 15.82
CA GLY A 709 -15.05 7.35 15.53
C GLY A 709 -15.80 7.55 14.22
N LEU A 710 -15.65 8.75 13.65
CA LEU A 710 -15.81 8.98 12.22
C LEU A 710 -14.54 8.49 11.52
N TYR A 711 -14.65 7.86 10.36
CA TYR A 711 -13.46 7.44 9.60
C TYR A 711 -13.64 7.66 8.09
N GLN A 712 -12.63 8.25 7.45
CA GLN A 712 -12.55 8.33 6.00
C GLN A 712 -12.32 6.95 5.41
N LEU A 713 -13.06 6.61 4.36
CA LEU A 713 -12.78 5.46 3.51
C LEU A 713 -13.46 5.69 2.15
N GLY A 714 -13.11 4.90 1.15
CA GLY A 714 -13.80 4.91 -0.13
C GLY A 714 -13.75 3.56 -0.81
N TRP A 715 -14.40 3.48 -1.97
CA TRP A 715 -14.40 2.29 -2.81
C TRP A 715 -14.12 2.62 -4.27
N GLY A 716 -13.56 1.67 -5.00
CA GLY A 716 -13.55 1.62 -6.45
C GLY A 716 -14.21 0.32 -6.89
N GLY A 717 -15.10 0.38 -7.86
CA GLY A 717 -15.82 -0.81 -8.32
C GLY A 717 -14.95 -1.67 -9.22
N ASP A 718 -14.82 -2.96 -8.90
CA ASP A 718 -13.94 -3.89 -9.64
C ASP A 718 -14.56 -4.45 -10.92
N ASN A 719 -15.91 -4.45 -11.02
CA ASN A 719 -16.64 -5.18 -12.06
C ASN A 719 -17.83 -4.42 -12.70
N GLY A 720 -18.14 -3.21 -12.21
CA GLY A 720 -19.28 -2.40 -12.68
C GLY A 720 -20.68 -2.94 -12.35
N ASP A 721 -20.78 -3.88 -11.41
CA ASP A 721 -22.04 -4.40 -10.87
C ASP A 721 -22.32 -3.79 -9.47
N PRO A 722 -23.54 -3.32 -9.16
CA PRO A 722 -23.86 -2.76 -7.85
C PRO A 722 -23.68 -3.72 -6.67
N ASP A 723 -23.63 -5.04 -6.91
CA ASP A 723 -23.31 -6.01 -5.87
C ASP A 723 -21.89 -5.86 -5.31
N ASN A 724 -20.96 -5.38 -6.14
CA ASN A 724 -19.59 -5.05 -5.73
C ASN A 724 -19.49 -3.75 -4.91
N PHE A 725 -20.51 -2.88 -4.99
CA PHE A 725 -20.68 -1.75 -4.09
C PHE A 725 -21.59 -2.12 -2.91
N LEU A 726 -22.91 -2.05 -3.11
CA LEU A 726 -23.91 -2.18 -2.05
C LEU A 726 -23.86 -3.58 -1.42
N GLY A 727 -23.72 -4.61 -2.25
CA GLY A 727 -23.67 -6.00 -1.81
C GLY A 727 -22.41 -6.37 -1.01
N TYR A 728 -21.30 -5.65 -1.21
CA TYR A 728 -20.07 -5.82 -0.42
C TYR A 728 -20.29 -5.35 1.01
N PHE A 729 -20.49 -4.04 1.18
CA PHE A 729 -20.54 -3.38 2.47
C PHE A 729 -21.85 -3.64 3.23
N PHE A 730 -22.97 -3.83 2.53
CA PHE A 730 -24.30 -3.86 3.16
C PHE A 730 -25.10 -5.14 2.91
N GLY A 731 -24.71 -5.98 1.94
CA GLY A 731 -25.42 -7.24 1.64
C GLY A 731 -25.49 -8.22 2.81
N ASN A 732 -24.55 -8.12 3.76
CA ASN A 732 -24.52 -8.93 4.98
C ASN A 732 -24.98 -8.17 6.25
N ALA A 733 -25.59 -6.98 6.13
CA ALA A 733 -25.90 -6.10 7.26
C ALA A 733 -27.06 -6.57 8.18
N ALA A 734 -27.47 -7.84 8.12
CA ALA A 734 -28.51 -8.39 8.99
C ALA A 734 -28.09 -8.44 10.48
N GLU A 735 -26.78 -8.53 10.74
CA GLU A 735 -26.16 -8.47 12.07
C GLU A 735 -24.98 -7.47 12.03
N PRO A 736 -24.61 -6.81 13.13
CA PRO A 736 -23.49 -5.87 13.17
C PRO A 736 -22.14 -6.51 12.81
N LYS A 737 -21.41 -5.93 11.84
CA LYS A 737 -20.06 -6.36 11.46
C LYS A 737 -18.99 -5.36 11.88
N PRO A 738 -17.88 -5.78 12.55
CA PRO A 738 -16.79 -4.88 12.92
C PRO A 738 -16.22 -4.09 11.74
N SER A 739 -16.01 -4.75 10.60
CA SER A 739 -15.51 -4.14 9.35
C SER A 739 -16.33 -2.94 8.87
N GLU A 740 -17.63 -2.94 9.15
CA GLU A 740 -18.58 -1.91 8.74
C GLU A 740 -18.85 -0.89 9.84
N GLY A 741 -17.95 -0.76 10.81
CA GLY A 741 -18.15 0.07 11.99
C GLY A 741 -19.37 -0.39 12.78
N PHE A 742 -19.67 -1.70 12.80
CA PHE A 742 -20.86 -2.28 13.44
C PHE A 742 -22.21 -1.80 12.87
N PHE A 743 -22.25 -1.27 11.64
CA PHE A 743 -23.49 -1.00 10.92
C PHE A 743 -24.35 -2.28 10.79
N SER A 744 -25.66 -2.14 10.97
CA SER A 744 -26.64 -3.20 10.69
C SER A 744 -27.97 -2.63 10.23
N ASN A 745 -28.54 -3.21 9.17
CA ASN A 745 -29.90 -2.96 8.69
C ASN A 745 -30.44 -4.25 8.01
N PRO A 746 -31.33 -5.01 8.67
CA PRO A 746 -31.85 -6.26 8.11
C PRO A 746 -32.71 -6.13 6.84
N GLU A 747 -33.42 -5.02 6.66
CA GLU A 747 -34.25 -4.77 5.46
C GLU A 747 -33.37 -4.52 4.23
N LEU A 748 -32.29 -3.74 4.42
CA LEU A 748 -31.25 -3.54 3.41
C LEU A 748 -30.55 -4.86 3.02
N ALA A 749 -30.23 -5.71 4.01
CA ALA A 749 -29.60 -7.01 3.76
C ALA A 749 -30.53 -8.00 3.03
N GLU A 750 -31.83 -8.02 3.33
CA GLU A 750 -32.83 -8.85 2.62
C GLU A 750 -32.95 -8.42 1.14
N ILE A 751 -33.06 -7.11 0.88
CA ILE A 751 -33.14 -6.53 -0.47
C ILE A 751 -31.88 -6.84 -1.30
N LEU A 752 -30.69 -6.70 -0.71
CA LEU A 752 -29.43 -6.95 -1.40
C LEU A 752 -29.17 -8.44 -1.64
N THR A 753 -29.65 -9.31 -0.74
CA THR A 753 -29.65 -10.76 -0.96
C THR A 753 -30.56 -11.14 -2.13
N GLU A 754 -31.77 -10.57 -2.22
CA GLU A 754 -32.65 -10.77 -3.38
C GLU A 754 -32.01 -10.24 -4.67
N ALA A 755 -31.31 -9.09 -4.61
CA ALA A 755 -30.64 -8.49 -5.76
C ALA A 755 -29.44 -9.30 -6.27
N ARG A 756 -28.69 -9.99 -5.39
CA ARG A 756 -27.59 -10.89 -5.76
C ARG A 756 -28.08 -12.16 -6.46
N SER A 757 -29.24 -12.70 -6.05
CA SER A 757 -29.78 -13.96 -6.57
C SER A 757 -30.79 -13.82 -7.72
N THR A 758 -31.14 -12.59 -8.12
CA THR A 758 -32.11 -12.28 -9.19
C THR A 758 -31.41 -12.12 -10.55
N PRO A 759 -31.66 -12.96 -11.57
CA PRO A 759 -30.96 -12.85 -12.87
C PRO A 759 -31.43 -11.70 -13.79
N ASP A 760 -32.60 -11.10 -13.53
CA ASP A 760 -33.14 -10.02 -14.39
C ASP A 760 -32.60 -8.66 -13.95
N GLN A 761 -31.77 -8.03 -14.80
CA GLN A 761 -31.12 -6.76 -14.47
C GLN A 761 -32.11 -5.64 -14.13
N ALA A 762 -33.30 -5.59 -14.75
CA ALA A 762 -34.28 -4.53 -14.47
C ALA A 762 -34.94 -4.72 -13.10
N ALA A 763 -35.16 -5.96 -12.66
CA ALA A 763 -35.56 -6.27 -11.29
C ALA A 763 -34.44 -5.94 -10.28
N ARG A 764 -33.18 -6.29 -10.59
CA ARG A 764 -32.01 -5.90 -9.77
C ARG A 764 -31.89 -4.38 -9.63
N THR A 765 -32.03 -3.62 -10.71
CA THR A 765 -31.98 -2.13 -10.70
C THR A 765 -32.93 -1.56 -9.66
N ALA A 766 -34.19 -1.99 -9.66
CA ALA A 766 -35.20 -1.51 -8.71
C ALA A 766 -34.90 -1.90 -7.24
N LEU A 767 -34.18 -3.01 -7.01
CA LEU A 767 -33.73 -3.40 -5.66
C LEU A 767 -32.56 -2.53 -5.18
N TYR A 768 -31.60 -2.22 -6.06
CA TYR A 768 -30.50 -1.31 -5.73
C TYR A 768 -30.97 0.15 -5.54
N GLU A 769 -31.94 0.62 -6.33
CA GLU A 769 -32.59 1.93 -6.11
C GLU A 769 -33.27 2.05 -4.73
N GLN A 770 -33.82 0.94 -4.22
CA GLN A 770 -34.41 0.84 -2.87
C GLN A 770 -33.33 0.74 -1.77
N ALA A 771 -32.23 0.03 -2.03
CA ALA A 771 -31.10 -0.04 -1.11
C ALA A 771 -30.47 1.35 -0.88
N GLU A 772 -30.31 2.15 -1.93
CA GLU A 772 -29.86 3.54 -1.85
C GLU A 772 -30.88 4.44 -1.13
N GLN A 773 -32.18 4.27 -1.38
CA GLN A 773 -33.23 4.98 -0.65
C GLN A 773 -33.12 4.74 0.86
N ILE A 774 -32.88 3.49 1.29
CA ILE A 774 -32.70 3.13 2.71
C ILE A 774 -31.42 3.75 3.28
N LEU A 775 -30.29 3.69 2.56
CA LEU A 775 -29.03 4.28 2.97
C LEU A 775 -29.09 5.81 3.08
N TYR A 776 -29.85 6.46 2.20
CA TYR A 776 -30.16 7.89 2.24
C TYR A 776 -31.06 8.25 3.43
N GLU A 777 -32.21 7.59 3.60
CA GLU A 777 -33.15 7.86 4.71
C GLU A 777 -32.55 7.57 6.09
N THR A 778 -31.62 6.63 6.19
CA THR A 778 -30.92 6.31 7.44
C THR A 778 -29.61 7.09 7.63
N VAL A 779 -29.15 7.85 6.63
CA VAL A 779 -27.80 8.47 6.59
C VAL A 779 -26.74 7.46 7.04
N GLY A 780 -26.63 6.34 6.31
CA GLY A 780 -25.77 5.20 6.70
C GLY A 780 -24.27 5.52 6.66
N ARG A 781 -23.86 6.46 5.80
CA ARG A 781 -22.53 7.10 5.72
C ARG A 781 -22.73 8.52 5.16
N VAL A 782 -21.73 9.39 5.29
CA VAL A 782 -21.70 10.67 4.58
C VAL A 782 -20.96 10.48 3.25
N TRP A 783 -21.70 10.37 2.16
CA TRP A 783 -21.13 10.36 0.80
C TRP A 783 -20.52 11.74 0.50
N ILE A 784 -19.27 11.79 0.02
CA ILE A 784 -18.54 13.05 -0.21
C ILE A 784 -18.40 13.33 -1.70
N ALA A 785 -17.65 12.49 -2.44
CA ALA A 785 -17.33 12.74 -3.84
C ALA A 785 -17.13 11.46 -4.66
N HIS A 786 -17.37 11.56 -5.96
CA HIS A 786 -16.86 10.69 -7.01
C HIS A 786 -15.75 11.44 -7.75
N ASN A 787 -14.67 10.78 -8.18
CA ASN A 787 -13.54 11.42 -8.85
C ASN A 787 -13.25 10.79 -10.21
N SER A 788 -13.24 11.61 -11.26
CA SER A 788 -12.92 11.18 -12.62
C SER A 788 -11.40 11.25 -12.85
N THR A 789 -10.67 10.32 -12.21
CA THR A 789 -9.20 10.34 -12.03
C THR A 789 -8.47 10.79 -13.30
N PRO A 790 -7.76 11.92 -13.26
CA PRO A 790 -7.07 12.44 -14.44
C PRO A 790 -5.78 11.68 -14.74
N LEU A 791 -5.49 11.58 -16.02
CA LEU A 791 -4.36 10.91 -16.65
C LEU A 791 -3.72 11.91 -17.62
N ILE A 792 -2.43 12.22 -17.45
CA ILE A 792 -1.74 13.21 -18.31
C ILE A 792 -0.82 12.47 -19.28
N PHE A 793 -0.83 12.89 -20.54
CA PHE A 793 -0.10 12.28 -21.65
C PHE A 793 0.68 13.32 -22.46
N ARG A 794 1.77 12.90 -23.12
CA ARG A 794 2.41 13.68 -24.19
C ARG A 794 1.59 13.59 -25.49
N ASN A 795 1.58 14.65 -26.30
CA ASN A 795 0.80 14.69 -27.55
C ASN A 795 1.24 13.68 -28.63
N GLU A 796 2.43 13.07 -28.50
CA GLU A 796 2.88 11.93 -29.31
C GLU A 796 2.13 10.63 -28.99
N VAL A 797 1.50 10.52 -27.80
CA VAL A 797 0.74 9.34 -27.39
C VAL A 797 -0.66 9.37 -27.99
N SER A 798 -1.14 8.23 -28.45
CA SER A 798 -2.52 8.04 -28.90
C SER A 798 -3.02 6.63 -28.63
N GLY A 799 -4.34 6.41 -28.74
CA GLY A 799 -4.93 5.07 -28.61
C GLY A 799 -5.05 4.53 -27.17
N TYR A 800 -4.63 5.29 -26.16
CA TYR A 800 -4.97 4.98 -24.76
C TYR A 800 -6.49 5.09 -24.55
N ILE A 801 -7.06 4.13 -23.82
CA ILE A 801 -8.51 4.07 -23.54
C ILE A 801 -8.67 3.80 -22.03
N PRO A 802 -9.04 4.80 -21.22
CA PRO A 802 -9.26 4.61 -19.79
C PRO A 802 -10.52 3.79 -19.52
N ASN A 803 -10.36 2.62 -18.91
CA ASN A 803 -11.46 1.77 -18.48
C ASN A 803 -11.93 2.15 -17.06
N ALA A 804 -13.22 1.97 -16.80
CA ALA A 804 -13.84 2.28 -15.51
C ALA A 804 -13.27 1.42 -14.36
N VAL A 805 -12.93 0.15 -14.61
CA VAL A 805 -12.33 -0.77 -13.61
C VAL A 805 -10.78 -0.78 -13.64
N SER A 806 -10.15 0.20 -14.30
CA SER A 806 -8.70 0.27 -14.52
C SER A 806 -8.07 -0.85 -15.36
N ASP A 807 -8.87 -1.62 -16.11
CA ASP A 807 -8.37 -2.59 -17.11
C ASP A 807 -7.86 -1.93 -18.41
N ASP A 808 -6.91 -1.00 -18.26
CA ASP A 808 -6.37 -0.19 -19.36
C ASP A 808 -5.38 -1.03 -20.19
N LYS A 809 -5.86 -1.68 -21.25
CA LYS A 809 -5.01 -2.51 -22.12
C LYS A 809 -4.16 -1.66 -23.08
N TYR A 810 -2.85 -1.57 -22.85
CA TYR A 810 -1.91 -0.77 -23.66
C TYR A 810 -1.69 -1.34 -25.08
N LYS A 811 -2.30 -2.47 -25.44
CA LYS A 811 -2.31 -3.04 -26.81
C LYS A 811 -2.93 -2.12 -27.88
N TYR A 812 -3.67 -1.10 -27.45
CA TYR A 812 -4.23 -0.05 -28.30
C TYR A 812 -3.32 1.18 -28.45
N VAL A 813 -2.34 1.36 -27.56
CA VAL A 813 -1.49 2.57 -27.49
C VAL A 813 -0.52 2.64 -28.66
N SER A 814 -0.32 3.83 -29.18
CA SER A 814 0.76 4.15 -30.13
C SER A 814 1.49 5.43 -29.72
N VAL A 815 2.79 5.48 -29.98
CA VAL A 815 3.65 6.67 -29.80
C VAL A 815 4.29 6.97 -31.16
N GLU A 816 4.19 8.20 -31.68
CA GLU A 816 4.65 8.59 -33.04
C GLU A 816 6.04 9.27 -33.12
#